data_AF-A0A9D8X5D8-F1
#
_entry.id   AF-A0A9D8X5D8-F1
#
_cell.length_a   1.000
_cell.length_b   1.000
_cell.length_c   1.000
_cell.angle_alpha   90.00
_cell.angle_beta   90.00
_cell.angle_gamma   90.00
#
_symmetry.space_group_name_H-M   'P 1'
#
loop_
_entity.id
_entity.type
_entity.pdbx_description
1 polymer ?
#
loop_
_entity_poly.entity_id
_entity_poly.type
_entity_poly.pdbx_seq_one_letter_code
_entity_poly.pdbx_strand_id
1 'polypeptide(L)'
;MSNRLNECLSNNFDKEYILPFFWQHGESHELLEKEMEAMRACGITEMCVESRPHEDFGKDKWWDDFEFILKYAKNHDIKVWLLDDKHFPTGYANGYIDKHPEHRQLTVYEVHRDILGGNGPIMIQAPWKAEDESFVLIAAYKRIEKCGDPILLAEDPIILTDKLENGYITVDLPEGLWRVYYMIKTQMRHDRKNYIDMINPESTNGMIVEVYEPHYARFKEYFGNTFKGFFSDEPAFGNANASYYGRLGNMNPIPWRDDLPELISKKNGRTPEQIVNLLPALFHEVENVTSAVRYSYMDVVTELYGKHFCYKLGDWCREHGVMYIGHIIEDQGAHLSLCGGPGHYFRALDGQDMAGIDVVLHQVQPGVLENAHEWVVTNDCADPRIFNYLIGKLASSHAHIDEKKKGRAMCEIFGAFGWAEGMPVMKKMADLFLACGINYFVPHAFTPKFNDPDCPPHFYNHGTNTQFKLFGDLMEYMQRVSHILSDGTHKADVAVLYSTGIWTAKPHTLTEDIAKLLTQNQIDFDIIPEDYMLAKCSAENNKLACGNETYGAIVIPYLKMMPVALRRKIDEFACAGVPVYFIDGQPDMYPELNECFEEKGTTATVKFKDLVNVLRKNGHVHLTLSKKYPHVRYYHKENGGSNVFMFLNEDETVLADFTIPCED
;
A
#
# COMPACT_ATOMS: atom_id res chain seq x y z
N MET A 1 36.96 3.84 -12.02
CA MET A 1 35.57 3.45 -11.71
C MET A 1 34.76 4.73 -11.81
N SER A 2 33.73 4.74 -12.65
CA SER A 2 32.79 5.86 -12.64
C SER A 2 32.07 5.82 -11.29
N ASN A 3 32.34 6.80 -10.44
CA ASN A 3 31.55 7.02 -9.24
C ASN A 3 30.45 7.99 -9.67
N ARG A 4 29.18 7.67 -9.41
CA ARG A 4 28.02 8.55 -9.68
C ARG A 4 28.21 9.97 -9.16
N LEU A 5 28.99 10.13 -8.10
CA LEU A 5 29.43 11.45 -7.64
C LEU A 5 30.13 12.26 -8.73
N ASN A 6 31.04 11.65 -9.50
CA ASN A 6 31.72 12.33 -10.61
C ASN A 6 30.75 12.65 -11.77
N GLU A 7 29.77 11.80 -12.02
CA GLU A 7 28.70 12.06 -13.01
C GLU A 7 27.87 13.29 -12.58
N CYS A 8 27.49 13.38 -11.31
CA CYS A 8 26.85 14.58 -10.74
C CYS A 8 27.75 15.82 -10.78
N LEU A 9 29.04 15.72 -10.40
CA LEU A 9 29.99 16.84 -10.39
C LEU A 9 30.31 17.36 -11.80
N SER A 10 30.21 16.50 -12.82
CA SER A 10 30.37 16.86 -14.23
C SER A 10 29.03 17.16 -14.93
N ASN A 11 27.90 17.05 -14.22
CA ASN A 11 26.55 17.19 -14.73
C ASN A 11 26.28 16.30 -15.97
N ASN A 12 26.80 15.08 -15.94
CA ASN A 12 26.69 14.08 -16.99
C ASN A 12 26.01 12.80 -16.45
N PHE A 13 24.71 12.91 -16.18
CA PHE A 13 23.87 11.82 -15.72
C PHE A 13 22.44 11.99 -16.27
N ASP A 14 21.69 10.89 -16.33
CA ASP A 14 20.30 10.90 -16.77
C ASP A 14 19.41 11.62 -15.73
N LYS A 15 18.57 12.53 -16.22
CA LYS A 15 17.71 13.40 -15.40
C LYS A 15 16.29 12.83 -15.21
N GLU A 16 16.19 11.51 -15.29
CA GLU A 16 14.96 10.72 -15.19
C GLU A 16 14.68 10.30 -13.73
N TYR A 17 14.49 11.28 -12.83
CA TYR A 17 14.16 11.03 -11.40
C TYR A 17 12.98 11.86 -10.88
N ILE A 18 12.51 12.83 -11.66
CA ILE A 18 11.46 13.76 -11.28
C ILE A 18 10.48 13.85 -12.43
N LEU A 19 9.24 13.44 -12.18
CA LEU A 19 8.14 13.44 -13.16
C LEU A 19 6.92 14.16 -12.58
N PRO A 20 6.90 15.52 -12.51
CA PRO A 20 5.79 16.23 -11.91
C PRO A 20 4.47 15.98 -12.65
N PHE A 21 3.35 16.15 -11.94
CA PHE A 21 2.05 16.18 -12.58
C PHE A 21 1.87 17.42 -13.44
N PHE A 22 1.29 17.22 -14.62
CA PHE A 22 0.88 18.25 -15.55
C PHE A 22 -0.63 18.32 -15.64
N TRP A 23 -1.19 19.25 -14.88
CA TRP A 23 -2.63 19.47 -14.70
C TRP A 23 -3.26 20.29 -15.81
N GLN A 24 -3.41 19.69 -16.98
CA GLN A 24 -4.11 20.32 -18.09
C GLN A 24 -5.64 20.09 -18.01
N HIS A 25 -6.40 21.06 -18.48
CA HIS A 25 -7.88 21.08 -18.47
C HIS A 25 -8.45 21.18 -19.90
N GLY A 26 -7.61 21.02 -20.92
CA GLY A 26 -7.95 21.31 -22.31
C GLY A 26 -7.71 22.77 -22.72
N GLU A 27 -6.70 23.44 -22.15
CA GLU A 27 -6.28 24.77 -22.57
C GLU A 27 -5.69 24.77 -24.00
N SER A 28 -5.35 25.95 -24.53
CA SER A 28 -4.72 26.06 -25.85
C SER A 28 -3.31 25.49 -25.86
N HIS A 29 -2.89 24.89 -26.99
CA HIS A 29 -1.52 24.40 -27.20
C HIS A 29 -0.41 25.41 -26.83
N GLU A 30 -0.60 26.71 -27.10
CA GLU A 30 0.36 27.76 -26.70
C GLU A 30 0.60 27.80 -25.18
N LEU A 31 -0.46 27.59 -24.40
CA LEU A 31 -0.38 27.61 -22.95
C LEU A 31 0.18 26.31 -22.39
N LEU A 32 -0.16 25.16 -23.00
CA LEU A 32 0.46 23.88 -22.69
C LEU A 32 1.98 23.93 -22.95
N GLU A 33 2.39 24.48 -24.09
CA GLU A 33 3.80 24.69 -24.43
C GLU A 33 4.51 25.57 -23.40
N LYS A 34 3.89 26.67 -22.99
CA LYS A 34 4.46 27.56 -21.97
C LYS A 34 4.69 26.85 -20.63
N GLU A 35 3.76 25.98 -20.21
CA GLU A 35 3.91 25.21 -18.96
C GLU A 35 5.02 24.15 -19.10
N MET A 36 5.11 23.47 -20.24
CA MET A 36 6.19 22.51 -20.53
C MET A 36 7.56 23.21 -20.60
N GLU A 37 7.65 24.42 -21.17
CA GLU A 37 8.88 25.22 -21.13
C GLU A 37 9.25 25.65 -19.71
N ALA A 38 8.27 25.91 -18.84
CA ALA A 38 8.53 26.17 -17.43
C ALA A 38 9.17 24.94 -16.74
N MET A 39 8.61 23.74 -16.94
CA MET A 39 9.22 22.50 -16.42
C MET A 39 10.66 22.33 -16.91
N ARG A 40 10.91 22.55 -18.21
CA ARG A 40 12.27 22.48 -18.80
C ARG A 40 13.23 23.49 -18.18
N ALA A 41 12.76 24.70 -17.86
CA ALA A 41 13.56 25.72 -17.18
C ALA A 41 14.02 25.29 -15.78
N CYS A 42 13.31 24.35 -15.14
CA CYS A 42 13.71 23.69 -13.89
C CYS A 42 14.62 22.47 -14.10
N GLY A 43 15.01 22.16 -15.35
CA GLY A 43 15.83 20.99 -15.66
C GLY A 43 15.07 19.66 -15.53
N ILE A 44 13.74 19.69 -15.61
CA ILE A 44 12.88 18.51 -15.58
C ILE A 44 12.79 17.93 -17.00
N THR A 45 12.92 16.61 -17.11
CA THR A 45 12.90 15.88 -18.39
C THR A 45 11.83 14.81 -18.46
N GLU A 46 10.95 14.73 -17.47
CA GLU A 46 9.78 13.85 -17.46
C GLU A 46 8.55 14.61 -16.98
N MET A 47 7.35 14.16 -17.35
CA MET A 47 6.10 14.69 -16.82
C MET A 47 5.01 13.62 -16.86
N CYS A 48 4.09 13.66 -15.89
CA CYS A 48 2.90 12.84 -15.88
C CYS A 48 1.67 13.68 -16.24
N VAL A 49 1.11 13.44 -17.42
CA VAL A 49 -0.10 14.13 -17.89
C VAL A 49 -1.27 13.61 -17.08
N GLU A 50 -1.93 14.52 -16.41
CA GLU A 50 -3.07 14.22 -15.56
C GLU A 50 -4.36 14.41 -16.36
N SER A 51 -5.13 13.34 -16.40
CA SER A 51 -6.36 13.15 -17.19
C SER A 51 -7.60 13.64 -16.46
N ARG A 52 -7.60 13.59 -15.13
CA ARG A 52 -8.77 13.86 -14.28
C ARG A 52 -9.39 15.26 -14.49
N PRO A 53 -8.63 16.37 -14.57
CA PRO A 53 -9.23 17.69 -14.82
C PRO A 53 -9.70 17.91 -16.26
N HIS A 54 -9.32 17.06 -17.21
CA HIS A 54 -9.67 17.25 -18.61
C HIS A 54 -11.02 16.60 -18.95
N GLU A 55 -12.06 17.41 -19.12
CA GLU A 55 -13.45 16.97 -19.35
C GLU A 55 -13.69 16.13 -20.62
N ASP A 56 -12.74 16.14 -21.55
CA ASP A 56 -12.80 15.43 -22.81
C ASP A 56 -11.88 14.21 -22.87
N PHE A 57 -11.40 13.71 -21.72
CA PHE A 57 -10.63 12.46 -21.67
C PHE A 57 -11.32 11.35 -22.48
N GLY A 58 -10.56 10.71 -23.37
CA GLY A 58 -11.08 9.70 -24.30
C GLY A 58 -11.83 10.24 -25.53
N LYS A 59 -12.00 11.56 -25.68
CA LYS A 59 -12.69 12.22 -26.81
C LYS A 59 -11.71 13.04 -27.66
N ASP A 60 -12.21 13.58 -28.78
CA ASP A 60 -11.39 14.24 -29.82
C ASP A 60 -10.43 15.31 -29.28
N LYS A 61 -10.88 16.16 -28.35
CA LYS A 61 -10.02 17.20 -27.79
C LYS A 61 -8.86 16.64 -26.96
N TRP A 62 -9.12 15.64 -26.11
CA TRP A 62 -8.05 14.94 -25.38
C TRP A 62 -7.02 14.34 -26.33
N TRP A 63 -7.48 13.72 -27.43
CA TRP A 63 -6.58 13.13 -28.41
C TRP A 63 -5.70 14.16 -29.10
N ASP A 64 -6.25 15.34 -29.44
CA ASP A 64 -5.50 16.47 -30.03
C ASP A 64 -4.45 17.03 -29.05
N ASP A 65 -4.88 17.34 -27.82
CA ASP A 65 -4.01 17.90 -26.79
C ASP A 65 -2.89 16.92 -26.38
N PHE A 66 -3.21 15.64 -26.20
CA PHE A 66 -2.20 14.62 -25.85
C PHE A 66 -1.23 14.35 -27.01
N GLU A 67 -1.70 14.35 -28.26
CA GLU A 67 -0.80 14.25 -29.42
C GLU A 67 0.15 15.45 -29.50
N PHE A 68 -0.35 16.66 -29.23
CA PHE A 68 0.48 17.86 -29.17
C PHE A 68 1.58 17.73 -28.10
N ILE A 69 1.21 17.30 -26.89
CA ILE A 69 2.15 17.07 -25.79
C ILE A 69 3.21 16.03 -26.18
N LEU A 70 2.82 14.90 -26.77
CA LEU A 70 3.76 13.85 -27.22
C LEU A 70 4.70 14.35 -28.32
N LYS A 71 4.20 15.13 -29.29
CA LYS A 71 5.03 15.73 -30.36
C LYS A 71 6.06 16.70 -29.79
N TYR A 72 5.62 17.59 -28.89
CA TYR A 72 6.54 18.50 -28.19
C TYR A 72 7.59 17.71 -27.40
N ALA A 73 7.15 16.75 -26.58
CA ALA A 73 8.04 15.95 -25.75
C ALA A 73 9.10 15.20 -26.59
N LYS A 74 8.70 14.60 -27.72
CA LYS A 74 9.62 13.95 -28.66
C LYS A 74 10.68 14.92 -29.23
N ASN A 75 10.29 16.14 -29.58
CA ASN A 75 11.21 17.15 -30.13
C ASN A 75 12.20 17.70 -29.10
N HIS A 76 11.88 17.57 -27.81
CA HIS A 76 12.67 18.11 -26.69
C HIS A 76 13.28 17.04 -25.78
N ASP A 77 13.20 15.76 -26.17
CA ASP A 77 13.64 14.58 -25.40
C ASP A 77 13.06 14.52 -23.98
N ILE A 78 11.78 14.87 -23.85
CA ILE A 78 11.02 14.74 -22.60
C ILE A 78 10.30 13.40 -22.62
N LYS A 79 10.23 12.76 -21.45
CA LYS A 79 9.44 11.55 -21.26
C LYS A 79 8.05 11.88 -20.70
N VAL A 80 7.06 11.15 -21.18
CA VAL A 80 5.65 11.37 -20.87
C VAL A 80 5.08 10.13 -20.20
N TRP A 81 4.40 10.36 -19.09
CA TRP A 81 3.56 9.43 -18.37
C TRP A 81 2.11 9.89 -18.45
N LEU A 82 1.17 9.00 -18.16
CA LEU A 82 -0.26 9.30 -18.19
C LEU A 82 -0.95 8.71 -16.96
N LEU A 83 -1.72 9.53 -16.24
CA LEU A 83 -2.62 9.03 -15.21
C LEU A 83 -3.74 8.19 -15.85
N ASP A 84 -3.97 7.00 -15.29
CA ASP A 84 -4.65 5.90 -15.99
C ASP A 84 -6.20 5.89 -15.88
N ASP A 85 -6.82 7.00 -15.47
CA ASP A 85 -8.28 7.10 -15.35
C ASP A 85 -8.79 8.55 -15.49
N LYS A 86 -10.08 8.73 -15.81
CA LYS A 86 -10.75 10.05 -15.80
C LYS A 86 -11.10 10.51 -14.39
N HIS A 87 -11.18 9.59 -13.43
CA HIS A 87 -11.65 9.88 -12.09
C HIS A 87 -10.62 9.45 -11.07
N PHE A 88 -10.60 10.19 -9.96
CA PHE A 88 -9.92 9.77 -8.74
C PHE A 88 -10.89 9.01 -7.82
N PRO A 89 -10.42 7.95 -7.14
CA PRO A 89 -9.18 7.22 -7.42
C PRO A 89 -9.32 6.38 -8.70
N THR A 90 -8.21 5.86 -9.22
CA THR A 90 -8.19 4.88 -10.33
C THR A 90 -9.13 3.72 -10.04
N GLY A 91 -9.93 3.31 -11.03
CA GLY A 91 -10.86 2.20 -10.95
C GLY A 91 -12.28 2.53 -11.42
N TYR A 92 -12.51 3.72 -11.94
CA TYR A 92 -13.74 4.03 -12.69
C TYR A 92 -13.63 3.61 -14.16
N ALA A 93 -12.42 3.32 -14.64
CA ALA A 93 -12.13 2.82 -15.97
C ALA A 93 -12.80 3.67 -17.04
N ASN A 94 -12.70 4.99 -16.92
CA ASN A 94 -13.31 5.95 -17.83
C ASN A 94 -14.82 5.67 -18.09
N GLY A 95 -15.55 5.30 -17.03
CA GLY A 95 -17.00 5.03 -17.08
C GLY A 95 -17.39 3.66 -17.62
N TYR A 96 -16.50 2.66 -17.57
CA TYR A 96 -16.77 1.30 -18.05
C TYR A 96 -18.04 0.67 -17.44
N ILE A 97 -18.23 0.81 -16.12
CA ILE A 97 -19.34 0.17 -15.39
C ILE A 97 -20.71 0.74 -15.77
N ASP A 98 -20.78 2.00 -16.23
CA ASP A 98 -22.04 2.56 -16.76
C ASP A 98 -22.50 1.84 -18.03
N LYS A 99 -21.54 1.35 -18.83
CA LYS A 99 -21.79 0.57 -20.05
C LYS A 99 -21.95 -0.93 -19.76
N HIS A 100 -21.33 -1.41 -18.68
CA HIS A 100 -21.24 -2.82 -18.28
C HIS A 100 -21.64 -3.03 -16.81
N PRO A 101 -22.91 -2.78 -16.44
CA PRO A 101 -23.36 -2.88 -15.05
C PRO A 101 -23.22 -4.29 -14.47
N GLU A 102 -23.16 -5.33 -15.30
CA GLU A 102 -22.91 -6.71 -14.90
C GLU A 102 -21.52 -6.93 -14.28
N HIS A 103 -20.55 -6.07 -14.60
CA HIS A 103 -19.19 -6.13 -14.07
C HIS A 103 -19.01 -5.32 -12.78
N ARG A 104 -20.07 -4.71 -12.25
CA ARG A 104 -20.01 -3.96 -10.99
C ARG A 104 -19.51 -4.83 -9.84
N GLN A 105 -18.77 -4.21 -8.94
CA GLN A 105 -18.31 -4.82 -7.70
C GLN A 105 -19.41 -5.59 -6.98
N LEU A 106 -19.14 -6.86 -6.70
CA LEU A 106 -19.97 -7.70 -5.87
C LEU A 106 -19.48 -7.60 -4.42
N THR A 107 -20.42 -7.44 -3.49
CA THR A 107 -20.13 -7.34 -2.05
C THR A 107 -21.04 -8.25 -1.25
N VAL A 108 -20.62 -8.58 -0.03
CA VAL A 108 -21.45 -9.24 0.97
C VAL A 108 -21.54 -8.37 2.20
N TYR A 109 -22.72 -8.36 2.82
CA TYR A 109 -22.99 -7.62 4.04
C TYR A 109 -23.84 -8.45 4.99
N GLU A 110 -23.79 -8.13 6.27
CA GLU A 110 -24.58 -8.82 7.29
C GLU A 110 -25.69 -7.93 7.86
N VAL A 111 -26.83 -8.54 8.13
CA VAL A 111 -27.86 -8.01 9.03
C VAL A 111 -28.13 -9.09 10.07
N HIS A 112 -28.36 -8.70 11.33
CA HIS A 112 -28.66 -9.67 12.37
C HIS A 112 -29.80 -9.25 13.29
N ARG A 113 -30.37 -10.23 14.00
CA ARG A 113 -31.35 -10.04 15.08
C ARG A 113 -31.10 -11.02 16.21
N ASP A 114 -31.28 -10.56 17.45
CA ASP A 114 -31.18 -11.42 18.63
C ASP A 114 -32.54 -11.99 19.02
N ILE A 115 -32.57 -13.28 19.39
CA ILE A 115 -33.77 -14.04 19.71
C ILE A 115 -33.53 -14.96 20.90
N LEU A 116 -34.48 -15.00 21.84
CA LEU A 116 -34.43 -15.90 22.99
C LEU A 116 -35.07 -17.25 22.63
N GLY A 117 -34.27 -18.32 22.67
CA GLY A 117 -34.71 -19.69 22.49
C GLY A 117 -35.24 -20.34 23.79
N GLY A 118 -35.78 -21.56 23.67
CA GLY A 118 -36.32 -22.34 24.80
C GLY A 118 -37.82 -22.16 25.06
N ASN A 119 -38.54 -21.39 24.24
CA ASN A 119 -39.99 -21.13 24.38
C ASN A 119 -40.84 -21.84 23.29
N GLY A 120 -40.30 -22.88 22.64
CA GLY A 120 -40.91 -23.59 21.52
C GLY A 120 -40.68 -22.91 20.16
N PRO A 121 -41.36 -23.38 19.09
CA PRO A 121 -41.18 -22.86 17.74
C PRO A 121 -41.50 -21.37 17.62
N ILE A 122 -40.59 -20.64 16.99
CA ILE A 122 -40.68 -19.22 16.69
C ILE A 122 -40.71 -19.01 15.17
N MET A 123 -41.45 -17.98 14.74
CA MET A 123 -41.48 -17.53 13.36
C MET A 123 -40.70 -16.21 13.25
N ILE A 124 -39.70 -16.19 12.39
CA ILE A 124 -38.79 -15.06 12.22
C ILE A 124 -39.00 -14.51 10.81
N GLN A 125 -39.36 -13.24 10.68
CA GLN A 125 -39.39 -12.58 9.39
C GLN A 125 -37.96 -12.28 8.94
N ALA A 126 -37.59 -12.69 7.73
CA ALA A 126 -36.33 -12.29 7.10
C ALA A 126 -36.32 -10.77 6.85
N PRO A 127 -35.17 -10.10 6.85
CA PRO A 127 -35.11 -8.69 6.48
C PRO A 127 -35.59 -8.50 5.04
N TRP A 128 -36.14 -7.32 4.75
CA TRP A 128 -36.41 -6.94 3.37
C TRP A 128 -35.07 -6.87 2.62
N LYS A 129 -35.07 -7.36 1.38
CA LYS A 129 -33.93 -7.31 0.48
C LYS A 129 -34.36 -6.67 -0.84
N ALA A 130 -33.44 -5.96 -1.48
CA ALA A 130 -33.63 -5.40 -2.82
C ALA A 130 -33.72 -6.51 -3.89
N GLU A 131 -34.02 -6.10 -5.13
CA GLU A 131 -34.18 -7.02 -6.26
C GLU A 131 -32.86 -7.69 -6.66
N ASP A 132 -31.73 -6.97 -6.59
CA ASP A 132 -30.38 -7.49 -6.86
C ASP A 132 -29.76 -8.27 -5.70
N GLU A 133 -30.44 -8.32 -4.55
CA GLU A 133 -29.92 -8.95 -3.34
C GLU A 133 -30.31 -10.43 -3.23
N SER A 134 -29.41 -11.25 -2.69
CA SER A 134 -29.70 -12.66 -2.36
C SER A 134 -29.03 -13.10 -1.07
N PHE A 135 -29.66 -14.02 -0.35
CA PHE A 135 -29.09 -14.60 0.87
C PHE A 135 -28.01 -15.62 0.50
N VAL A 136 -26.80 -15.40 1.00
CA VAL A 136 -25.69 -16.36 0.93
C VAL A 136 -25.79 -17.37 2.07
N LEU A 137 -26.17 -16.90 3.26
CA LEU A 137 -26.32 -17.70 4.47
C LEU A 137 -27.40 -17.08 5.37
N ILE A 138 -28.21 -17.93 5.99
CA ILE A 138 -28.96 -17.58 7.20
C ILE A 138 -28.57 -18.58 8.30
N ALA A 139 -28.08 -18.09 9.42
CA ALA A 139 -27.58 -18.93 10.51
C ALA A 139 -27.84 -18.32 11.89
N ALA A 140 -28.19 -19.17 12.86
CA ALA A 140 -28.34 -18.79 14.25
C ALA A 140 -27.11 -19.23 15.06
N TYR A 141 -26.46 -18.27 15.70
CA TYR A 141 -25.31 -18.45 16.56
C TYR A 141 -25.70 -18.25 18.03
N LYS A 142 -25.30 -19.16 18.92
CA LYS A 142 -25.56 -18.98 20.35
C LYS A 142 -24.64 -17.89 20.90
N ARG A 143 -25.21 -16.90 21.59
CA ARG A 143 -24.43 -15.87 22.31
C ARG A 143 -23.92 -16.46 23.62
N ILE A 144 -22.62 -16.38 23.82
CA ILE A 144 -21.96 -16.90 25.02
C ILE A 144 -21.91 -15.82 26.10
N GLU A 145 -21.66 -14.57 25.71
CA GLU A 145 -21.65 -13.45 26.64
C GLU A 145 -23.00 -12.75 26.73
N LYS A 146 -23.47 -12.54 27.98
CA LYS A 146 -24.74 -11.89 28.29
C LYS A 146 -24.69 -10.36 28.06
N CYS A 147 -23.57 -9.73 28.40
CA CYS A 147 -23.29 -8.31 28.18
C CYS A 147 -21.77 -8.13 27.97
N GLY A 148 -21.34 -7.62 26.81
CA GLY A 148 -19.94 -7.38 26.47
C GLY A 148 -19.80 -6.79 25.07
N ASP A 149 -18.77 -5.98 24.86
CA ASP A 149 -18.26 -5.57 23.55
C ASP A 149 -16.78 -5.97 23.50
N PRO A 150 -16.36 -6.90 22.62
CA PRO A 150 -17.16 -7.54 21.57
C PRO A 150 -18.10 -8.64 22.08
N ILE A 151 -19.19 -8.91 21.36
CA ILE A 151 -20.07 -10.07 21.61
C ILE A 151 -19.39 -11.33 21.09
N LEU A 152 -19.25 -12.35 21.97
CA LEU A 152 -18.73 -13.66 21.62
C LEU A 152 -19.84 -14.67 21.24
N LEU A 153 -19.65 -15.33 20.10
CA LEU A 153 -20.55 -16.34 19.55
C LEU A 153 -19.92 -17.74 19.63
N ALA A 154 -20.75 -18.76 19.88
CA ALA A 154 -20.33 -20.15 19.82
C ALA A 154 -19.94 -20.57 18.39
N GLU A 155 -18.98 -21.47 18.24
CA GLU A 155 -18.49 -21.92 16.92
C GLU A 155 -19.55 -22.64 16.07
N ASP A 156 -20.47 -23.37 16.72
CA ASP A 156 -21.46 -24.23 16.05
C ASP A 156 -22.81 -23.51 15.79
N PRO A 157 -23.08 -23.08 14.54
CA PRO A 157 -24.37 -22.49 14.20
C PRO A 157 -25.47 -23.51 13.93
N ILE A 158 -26.71 -23.06 14.05
CA ILE A 158 -27.87 -23.72 13.43
C ILE A 158 -28.11 -23.05 12.07
N ILE A 159 -27.96 -23.80 10.99
CA ILE A 159 -28.18 -23.32 9.62
C ILE A 159 -29.68 -23.25 9.32
N LEU A 160 -30.12 -22.11 8.78
CA LEU A 160 -31.53 -21.77 8.56
C LEU A 160 -31.83 -21.38 7.10
N THR A 161 -30.84 -21.35 6.21
CA THR A 161 -31.00 -20.93 4.81
C THR A 161 -32.14 -21.68 4.11
N ASP A 162 -32.15 -23.02 4.22
CA ASP A 162 -33.16 -23.88 3.58
C ASP A 162 -34.54 -23.83 4.26
N LYS A 163 -34.66 -23.13 5.39
CA LYS A 163 -35.92 -22.96 6.13
C LYS A 163 -36.67 -21.68 5.76
N LEU A 164 -36.12 -20.88 4.84
CA LEU A 164 -36.76 -19.65 4.39
C LEU A 164 -37.90 -19.95 3.42
N GLU A 165 -39.14 -19.74 3.86
CA GLU A 165 -40.34 -19.90 3.05
C GLU A 165 -41.18 -18.62 3.09
N ASN A 166 -41.50 -18.06 1.93
CA ASN A 166 -42.32 -16.84 1.80
C ASN A 166 -41.86 -15.65 2.68
N GLY A 167 -40.54 -15.52 2.91
CA GLY A 167 -39.96 -14.46 3.74
C GLY A 167 -39.95 -14.74 5.25
N TYR A 168 -40.31 -15.96 5.67
CA TYR A 168 -40.34 -16.37 7.08
C TYR A 168 -39.51 -17.63 7.30
N ILE A 169 -38.94 -17.75 8.49
CA ILE A 169 -38.23 -18.93 8.98
C ILE A 169 -38.96 -19.43 10.22
N THR A 170 -39.39 -20.69 10.21
CA THR A 170 -39.93 -21.36 11.40
C THR A 170 -38.84 -22.24 12.01
N VAL A 171 -38.46 -21.97 13.26
CA VAL A 171 -37.38 -22.69 13.94
C VAL A 171 -37.68 -22.85 15.42
N ASP A 172 -37.27 -23.95 16.02
CA ASP A 172 -37.25 -24.14 17.48
C ASP A 172 -35.78 -24.04 17.94
N LEU A 173 -35.42 -22.93 18.59
CA LEU A 173 -34.06 -22.68 19.05
C LEU A 173 -33.91 -23.18 20.51
N PRO A 174 -32.82 -23.89 20.84
CA PRO A 174 -32.54 -24.32 22.21
C PRO A 174 -32.48 -23.15 23.20
N GLU A 175 -32.60 -23.45 24.49
CA GLU A 175 -32.49 -22.44 25.56
C GLU A 175 -31.20 -21.61 25.43
N GLY A 176 -31.37 -20.29 25.44
CA GLY A 176 -30.28 -19.32 25.34
C GLY A 176 -30.63 -18.14 24.45
N LEU A 177 -29.76 -17.13 24.47
CA LEU A 177 -29.85 -16.01 23.54
C LEU A 177 -29.10 -16.36 22.26
N TRP A 178 -29.75 -16.22 21.12
CA TRP A 178 -29.22 -16.53 19.80
C TRP A 178 -29.18 -15.27 18.95
N ARG A 179 -28.15 -15.15 18.11
CA ARG A 179 -28.08 -14.14 17.07
C ARG A 179 -28.29 -14.80 15.72
N VAL A 180 -29.34 -14.38 15.02
CA VAL A 180 -29.64 -14.84 13.67
C VAL A 180 -29.03 -13.88 12.67
N TYR A 181 -28.02 -14.34 11.93
CA TYR A 181 -27.36 -13.63 10.85
C TYR A 181 -28.05 -13.89 9.53
N TYR A 182 -28.10 -12.85 8.71
CA TYR A 182 -28.52 -12.86 7.32
C TYR A 182 -27.36 -12.28 6.50
N MET A 183 -26.62 -13.15 5.83
CA MET A 183 -25.54 -12.77 4.93
C MET A 183 -26.14 -12.50 3.55
N ILE A 184 -26.01 -11.29 3.05
CA ILE A 184 -26.68 -10.82 1.83
C ILE A 184 -25.61 -10.36 0.84
N LYS A 185 -25.62 -10.92 -0.38
CA LYS A 185 -24.79 -10.44 -1.49
C LYS A 185 -25.54 -9.43 -2.36
N THR A 186 -24.84 -8.42 -2.86
CA THR A 186 -25.38 -7.29 -3.63
C THR A 186 -24.31 -6.61 -4.47
N GLN A 187 -24.73 -5.93 -5.54
CA GLN A 187 -23.90 -4.99 -6.30
C GLN A 187 -24.26 -3.52 -6.02
N MET A 188 -25.30 -3.25 -5.20
CA MET A 188 -25.95 -1.93 -5.14
C MET A 188 -25.82 -1.21 -3.79
N ARG A 189 -25.33 -1.87 -2.73
CA ARG A 189 -25.20 -1.28 -1.38
C ARG A 189 -23.89 -0.51 -1.18
N HIS A 190 -23.31 -0.01 -2.26
CA HIS A 190 -22.03 0.69 -2.26
C HIS A 190 -22.15 2.09 -2.87
N ASP A 191 -21.42 3.05 -2.30
CA ASP A 191 -21.47 4.46 -2.70
C ASP A 191 -20.74 4.72 -4.03
N ARG A 192 -19.81 3.84 -4.45
CA ARG A 192 -19.11 3.90 -5.75
C ARG A 192 -19.69 2.89 -6.74
N LYS A 193 -20.94 3.08 -7.15
CA LYS A 193 -21.66 2.18 -8.08
C LYS A 193 -21.00 2.02 -9.45
N ASN A 194 -20.12 2.94 -9.83
CA ASN A 194 -19.45 2.96 -11.14
C ASN A 194 -17.98 2.56 -11.05
N TYR A 195 -17.60 1.89 -9.97
CA TYR A 195 -16.24 1.44 -9.71
C TYR A 195 -16.09 -0.04 -10.06
N ILE A 196 -14.95 -0.39 -10.64
CA ILE A 196 -14.64 -1.77 -11.04
C ILE A 196 -14.45 -2.67 -9.82
N ASP A 197 -14.72 -3.95 -10.03
CA ASP A 197 -14.37 -4.99 -9.08
C ASP A 197 -12.89 -5.39 -9.25
N MET A 198 -12.03 -4.90 -8.36
CA MET A 198 -10.57 -5.16 -8.39
C MET A 198 -10.21 -6.64 -8.28
N ILE A 199 -11.10 -7.49 -7.74
CA ILE A 199 -10.86 -8.93 -7.62
C ILE A 199 -11.51 -9.73 -8.75
N ASN A 200 -12.13 -9.09 -9.75
CA ASN A 200 -12.75 -9.75 -10.89
C ASN A 200 -11.99 -9.43 -12.20
N PRO A 201 -11.44 -10.43 -12.90
CA PRO A 201 -10.65 -10.19 -14.11
C PRO A 201 -11.45 -9.54 -15.25
N GLU A 202 -12.75 -9.82 -15.38
CA GLU A 202 -13.59 -9.24 -16.44
C GLU A 202 -13.90 -7.77 -16.14
N SER A 203 -14.09 -7.43 -14.86
CA SER A 203 -14.28 -6.04 -14.46
C SER A 203 -13.01 -5.21 -14.64
N THR A 204 -11.85 -5.73 -14.22
CA THR A 204 -10.57 -5.02 -14.37
C THR A 204 -10.16 -4.88 -15.83
N ASN A 205 -10.71 -5.69 -16.73
CA ASN A 205 -10.54 -5.54 -18.17
C ASN A 205 -11.05 -4.18 -18.69
N GLY A 206 -11.99 -3.55 -17.97
CA GLY A 206 -12.50 -2.22 -18.31
C GLY A 206 -11.40 -1.17 -18.42
N MET A 207 -10.41 -1.19 -17.53
CA MET A 207 -9.25 -0.28 -17.59
C MET A 207 -8.53 -0.42 -18.93
N ILE A 208 -8.24 -1.67 -19.34
CA ILE A 208 -7.54 -1.94 -20.60
C ILE A 208 -8.34 -1.44 -21.80
N VAL A 209 -9.64 -1.79 -21.85
CA VAL A 209 -10.49 -1.50 -23.01
C VAL A 209 -10.79 -0.01 -23.15
N GLU A 210 -10.99 0.71 -22.05
CA GLU A 210 -11.45 2.11 -22.07
C GLU A 210 -10.30 3.12 -21.96
N VAL A 211 -9.14 2.71 -21.45
CA VAL A 211 -7.97 3.59 -21.28
C VAL A 211 -6.77 3.07 -22.07
N TYR A 212 -6.20 1.93 -21.72
CA TYR A 212 -4.86 1.54 -22.20
C TYR A 212 -4.84 1.25 -23.72
N GLU A 213 -5.77 0.43 -24.20
CA GLU A 213 -5.87 0.03 -25.60
C GLU A 213 -6.19 1.23 -26.54
N PRO A 214 -7.14 2.13 -26.23
CA PRO A 214 -7.35 3.34 -27.02
C PRO A 214 -6.13 4.25 -27.17
N HIS A 215 -5.32 4.37 -26.10
CA HIS A 215 -4.07 5.17 -26.14
C HIS A 215 -3.01 4.47 -26.99
N TYR A 216 -2.83 3.16 -26.84
CA TYR A 216 -1.90 2.41 -27.68
C TYR A 216 -2.28 2.45 -29.16
N ALA A 217 -3.55 2.21 -29.49
CA ALA A 217 -4.03 2.21 -30.86
C ALA A 217 -3.72 3.53 -31.61
N ARG A 218 -3.75 4.66 -30.90
CA ARG A 218 -3.47 5.99 -31.45
C ARG A 218 -1.99 6.36 -31.43
N PHE A 219 -1.29 6.05 -30.34
CA PHE A 219 0.04 6.61 -30.04
C PHE A 219 1.15 5.56 -29.99
N LYS A 220 0.93 4.35 -30.52
CA LYS A 220 1.92 3.25 -30.54
C LYS A 220 3.34 3.65 -30.96
N GLU A 221 3.50 4.65 -31.82
CA GLU A 221 4.83 5.08 -32.26
C GLU A 221 5.66 5.74 -31.13
N TYR A 222 5.01 6.23 -30.08
CA TYR A 222 5.63 6.86 -28.93
C TYR A 222 5.92 5.89 -27.77
N PHE A 223 5.29 4.71 -27.77
CA PHE A 223 5.42 3.71 -26.69
C PHE A 223 6.86 3.19 -26.59
N GLY A 224 7.36 3.13 -25.35
CA GLY A 224 8.72 2.68 -25.03
C GLY A 224 9.82 3.66 -25.42
N ASN A 225 9.46 4.86 -25.92
CA ASN A 225 10.40 5.93 -26.23
C ASN A 225 10.03 7.24 -25.49
N THR A 226 9.24 8.11 -26.11
CA THR A 226 8.72 9.35 -25.53
C THR A 226 7.65 9.05 -24.49
N PHE A 227 6.76 8.08 -24.74
CA PHE A 227 5.77 7.63 -23.77
C PHE A 227 6.33 6.46 -22.95
N LYS A 228 6.53 6.68 -21.64
CA LYS A 228 7.17 5.71 -20.74
C LYS A 228 6.18 4.78 -20.07
N GLY A 229 4.93 5.18 -19.89
CA GLY A 229 3.96 4.35 -19.20
C GLY A 229 2.80 5.08 -18.56
N PHE A 230 2.10 4.32 -17.72
CA PHE A 230 0.89 4.74 -17.02
C PHE A 230 1.14 4.87 -15.52
N PHE A 231 0.43 5.82 -14.90
CA PHE A 231 0.43 6.09 -13.47
C PHE A 231 -0.95 5.78 -12.89
N SER A 232 -1.00 4.91 -11.88
CA SER A 232 -2.23 4.52 -11.17
C SER A 232 -2.32 5.25 -9.85
N ASP A 233 -3.44 5.93 -9.62
CA ASP A 233 -3.62 6.85 -8.49
C ASP A 233 -4.62 6.29 -7.47
N GLU A 234 -4.13 5.91 -6.30
CA GLU A 234 -4.89 5.43 -5.14
C GLU A 234 -5.98 4.34 -5.41
N PRO A 235 -5.76 3.33 -6.28
CA PRO A 235 -6.76 2.30 -6.51
C PRO A 235 -7.06 1.54 -5.21
N ALA A 236 -8.34 1.43 -4.88
CA ALA A 236 -8.80 0.90 -3.60
C ALA A 236 -9.73 -0.29 -3.79
N PHE A 237 -10.03 -1.02 -2.72
CA PHE A 237 -11.22 -1.87 -2.73
C PHE A 237 -12.51 -1.04 -2.71
N GLY A 238 -12.48 0.09 -2.01
CA GLY A 238 -13.53 1.09 -2.03
C GLY A 238 -14.75 0.79 -1.16
N ASN A 239 -14.93 -0.38 -0.52
CA ASN A 239 -16.22 -0.93 -0.02
C ASN A 239 -17.03 -0.13 1.02
N ALA A 240 -16.48 0.93 1.60
CA ALA A 240 -17.24 1.83 2.46
C ALA A 240 -16.71 3.27 2.29
N ASN A 241 -17.47 4.24 2.78
CA ASN A 241 -17.08 5.66 2.76
C ASN A 241 -15.63 5.84 3.23
N ALA A 242 -14.93 6.78 2.58
CA ALA A 242 -13.50 7.08 2.65
C ALA A 242 -12.92 7.05 4.08
N SER A 243 -12.72 5.85 4.59
CA SER A 243 -12.26 5.58 5.94
C SER A 243 -10.93 4.87 5.85
N TYR A 244 -9.96 5.45 6.53
CA TYR A 244 -8.64 4.87 6.71
C TYR A 244 -8.65 3.70 7.71
N TYR A 245 -9.73 3.54 8.47
CA TYR A 245 -9.85 2.64 9.63
C TYR A 245 -10.80 1.45 9.44
N GLY A 246 -11.47 1.34 8.30
CA GLY A 246 -12.34 0.21 8.03
C GLY A 246 -11.55 -1.10 7.96
N ARG A 247 -11.91 -2.08 8.78
CA ARG A 247 -11.32 -3.41 8.87
C ARG A 247 -12.43 -4.45 9.09
N LEU A 248 -12.11 -5.72 8.90
CA LEU A 248 -13.02 -6.80 9.31
C LEU A 248 -13.40 -6.64 10.79
N GLY A 249 -14.66 -6.89 11.12
CA GLY A 249 -15.21 -6.63 12.45
C GLY A 249 -15.74 -5.22 12.71
N ASN A 250 -15.41 -4.22 11.88
CA ASN A 250 -15.95 -2.85 12.02
C ASN A 250 -16.46 -2.22 10.70
N MET A 251 -16.49 -3.00 9.61
CA MET A 251 -17.02 -2.58 8.32
C MET A 251 -18.12 -3.51 7.82
N ASN A 252 -19.01 -2.96 7.00
CA ASN A 252 -20.14 -3.66 6.40
C ASN A 252 -20.72 -2.78 5.27
N PRO A 253 -20.51 -3.08 3.97
CA PRO A 253 -20.19 -4.38 3.35
C PRO A 253 -18.67 -4.66 3.17
N ILE A 254 -18.34 -5.86 2.69
CA ILE A 254 -16.99 -6.32 2.29
C ILE A 254 -16.99 -6.90 0.86
N PRO A 255 -15.84 -7.00 0.15
CA PRO A 255 -15.76 -7.57 -1.19
C PRO A 255 -16.33 -8.99 -1.27
N TRP A 256 -16.85 -9.39 -2.42
CA TRP A 256 -17.34 -10.75 -2.58
C TRP A 256 -17.16 -11.30 -3.98
N ARG A 257 -16.96 -12.60 -4.05
CA ARG A 257 -16.97 -13.41 -5.26
C ARG A 257 -17.56 -14.77 -4.89
N ASP A 258 -18.36 -15.34 -5.78
CA ASP A 258 -19.09 -16.57 -5.48
C ASP A 258 -18.17 -17.79 -5.26
N ASP A 259 -16.93 -17.75 -5.78
CA ASP A 259 -15.91 -18.78 -5.58
C ASP A 259 -14.97 -18.51 -4.37
N LEU A 260 -15.17 -17.42 -3.61
CA LEU A 260 -14.36 -17.15 -2.41
C LEU A 260 -14.40 -18.28 -1.38
N PRO A 261 -15.55 -18.91 -1.06
CA PRO A 261 -15.55 -20.04 -0.13
C PRO A 261 -14.64 -21.19 -0.57
N GLU A 262 -14.58 -21.46 -1.87
CA GLU A 262 -13.68 -22.48 -2.43
C GLU A 262 -12.21 -22.07 -2.34
N LEU A 263 -11.88 -20.81 -2.60
CA LEU A 263 -10.52 -20.31 -2.49
C LEU A 263 -10.03 -20.29 -1.03
N ILE A 264 -10.88 -19.83 -0.10
CA ILE A 264 -10.58 -19.80 1.33
C ILE A 264 -10.44 -21.23 1.88
N SER A 265 -11.26 -22.18 1.41
CA SER A 265 -11.19 -23.59 1.82
C SER A 265 -9.79 -24.20 1.63
N LYS A 266 -9.10 -23.81 0.54
CA LYS A 266 -7.76 -24.28 0.20
C LYS A 266 -6.67 -23.78 1.15
N LYS A 267 -6.87 -22.61 1.78
CA LYS A 267 -5.93 -21.98 2.71
C LYS A 267 -6.20 -22.35 4.17
N ASN A 268 -7.47 -22.57 4.51
CA ASN A 268 -7.91 -22.76 5.89
C ASN A 268 -8.08 -24.23 6.28
N GLY A 269 -8.10 -25.17 5.32
CA GLY A 269 -8.27 -26.61 5.58
C GLY A 269 -9.70 -27.04 5.93
N ARG A 270 -10.66 -26.11 5.89
CA ARG A 270 -12.11 -26.36 6.02
C ARG A 270 -12.74 -26.58 4.66
N THR A 271 -13.88 -27.25 4.58
CA THR A 271 -14.68 -27.37 3.34
C THR A 271 -15.31 -26.03 2.95
N PRO A 272 -15.66 -25.80 1.66
CA PRO A 272 -16.36 -24.58 1.25
C PRO A 272 -17.66 -24.33 2.03
N GLU A 273 -18.44 -25.39 2.32
CA GLU A 273 -19.67 -25.29 3.12
C GLU A 273 -19.40 -24.80 4.55
N GLN A 274 -18.35 -25.32 5.20
CA GLN A 274 -17.92 -24.83 6.51
C GLN A 274 -17.49 -23.35 6.46
N ILE A 275 -16.81 -22.92 5.40
CA ILE A 275 -16.45 -21.50 5.23
C ILE A 275 -17.70 -20.63 5.08
N VAL A 276 -18.67 -21.06 4.25
CA VAL A 276 -19.96 -20.35 4.12
C VAL A 276 -20.61 -20.21 5.47
N ASN A 277 -20.70 -21.29 6.24
CA ASN A 277 -21.31 -21.26 7.57
C ASN A 277 -20.60 -20.28 8.51
N LEU A 278 -19.28 -20.10 8.38
CA LEU A 278 -18.46 -19.22 9.22
C LEU A 278 -18.37 -17.76 8.74
N LEU A 279 -19.09 -17.35 7.69
CA LEU A 279 -19.07 -15.95 7.21
C LEU A 279 -19.34 -14.89 8.29
N PRO A 280 -20.20 -15.10 9.30
CA PRO A 280 -20.37 -14.13 10.39
C PRO A 280 -19.09 -13.79 11.16
N ALA A 281 -18.07 -14.66 11.15
CA ALA A 281 -16.78 -14.41 11.78
C ALA A 281 -15.98 -13.25 11.12
N LEU A 282 -16.33 -12.87 9.89
CA LEU A 282 -15.78 -11.69 9.21
C LEU A 282 -16.28 -10.38 9.84
N PHE A 283 -17.40 -10.43 10.57
CA PHE A 283 -18.08 -9.25 11.14
C PHE A 283 -18.12 -9.25 12.67
N HIS A 284 -18.11 -10.42 13.31
CA HIS A 284 -18.20 -10.56 14.77
C HIS A 284 -17.26 -11.66 15.28
N GLU A 285 -16.98 -11.68 16.59
CA GLU A 285 -16.13 -12.69 17.20
C GLU A 285 -16.91 -14.02 17.39
N VAL A 286 -16.40 -15.06 16.74
CA VAL A 286 -16.79 -16.46 16.90
C VAL A 286 -15.62 -17.22 17.56
N GLU A 287 -15.91 -17.99 18.61
CA GLU A 287 -14.91 -18.77 19.35
C GLU A 287 -14.03 -19.60 18.42
N ASN A 288 -12.72 -19.64 18.71
CA ASN A 288 -11.68 -20.46 18.06
C ASN A 288 -11.42 -20.24 16.56
N VAL A 289 -12.32 -19.59 15.81
CA VAL A 289 -12.26 -19.56 14.33
C VAL A 289 -12.01 -18.17 13.74
N THR A 290 -12.32 -17.11 14.47
CA THR A 290 -12.31 -15.73 13.93
C THR A 290 -10.99 -15.35 13.26
N SER A 291 -9.88 -15.50 13.97
CA SER A 291 -8.56 -15.15 13.42
C SER A 291 -8.25 -15.93 12.14
N ALA A 292 -8.53 -17.24 12.12
CA ALA A 292 -8.24 -18.09 10.97
C ALA A 292 -9.10 -17.71 9.75
N VAL A 293 -10.40 -17.47 9.96
CA VAL A 293 -11.35 -17.09 8.90
C VAL A 293 -11.01 -15.71 8.34
N ARG A 294 -10.77 -14.71 9.20
CA ARG A 294 -10.41 -13.35 8.78
C ARG A 294 -9.07 -13.30 8.05
N TYR A 295 -8.05 -13.99 8.56
CA TYR A 295 -6.76 -14.09 7.87
C TYR A 295 -6.93 -14.71 6.48
N SER A 296 -7.60 -15.87 6.39
CA SER A 296 -7.74 -16.60 5.11
C SER A 296 -8.55 -15.82 4.09
N TYR A 297 -9.58 -15.09 4.55
CA TYR A 297 -10.34 -14.18 3.69
C TYR A 297 -9.46 -13.05 3.16
N MET A 298 -8.75 -12.33 4.04
CA MET A 298 -7.87 -11.22 3.65
C MET A 298 -6.75 -11.69 2.73
N ASP A 299 -6.17 -12.85 3.01
CA ASP A 299 -5.14 -13.48 2.19
C ASP A 299 -5.65 -13.69 0.75
N VAL A 300 -6.81 -14.33 0.60
CA VAL A 300 -7.41 -14.59 -0.71
C VAL A 300 -7.80 -13.31 -1.46
N VAL A 301 -8.52 -12.38 -0.82
CA VAL A 301 -9.01 -11.19 -1.55
C VAL A 301 -7.87 -10.27 -1.97
N THR A 302 -6.81 -10.14 -1.17
CA THR A 302 -5.63 -9.32 -1.54
C THR A 302 -4.74 -10.02 -2.57
N GLU A 303 -4.66 -11.35 -2.58
CA GLU A 303 -4.02 -12.12 -3.66
C GLU A 303 -4.77 -11.92 -4.99
N LEU A 304 -6.11 -11.96 -4.96
CA LEU A 304 -6.94 -11.70 -6.14
C LEU A 304 -6.81 -10.25 -6.64
N TYR A 305 -6.73 -9.27 -5.74
CA TYR A 305 -6.49 -7.87 -6.12
C TYR A 305 -5.17 -7.76 -6.88
N GLY A 306 -4.08 -8.26 -6.30
CA GLY A 306 -2.76 -8.24 -6.93
C GLY A 306 -2.78 -8.90 -8.30
N LYS A 307 -3.39 -10.09 -8.41
CA LYS A 307 -3.46 -10.88 -9.65
C LYS A 307 -4.31 -10.24 -10.73
N HIS A 308 -5.53 -9.80 -10.39
CA HIS A 308 -6.52 -9.41 -11.39
C HIS A 308 -6.49 -7.93 -11.75
N PHE A 309 -5.97 -7.08 -10.86
CA PHE A 309 -5.80 -5.65 -11.13
C PHE A 309 -4.33 -5.33 -11.42
N CYS A 310 -3.46 -5.36 -10.39
CA CYS A 310 -2.11 -4.82 -10.51
C CYS A 310 -1.23 -5.57 -11.54
N TYR A 311 -1.14 -6.90 -11.43
CA TYR A 311 -0.38 -7.71 -12.39
C TYR A 311 -0.96 -7.63 -13.80
N LYS A 312 -2.29 -7.62 -13.94
CA LYS A 312 -2.95 -7.52 -15.24
C LYS A 312 -2.58 -6.24 -15.99
N LEU A 313 -2.60 -5.09 -15.31
CA LEU A 313 -2.21 -3.81 -15.91
C LEU A 313 -0.70 -3.74 -16.17
N GLY A 314 0.11 -4.19 -15.22
CA GLY A 314 1.56 -4.24 -15.39
C GLY A 314 2.02 -5.15 -16.53
N ASP A 315 1.42 -6.34 -16.67
CA ASP A 315 1.73 -7.29 -17.74
C ASP A 315 1.38 -6.71 -19.10
N TRP A 316 0.20 -6.09 -19.23
CA TRP A 316 -0.17 -5.39 -20.45
C TRP A 316 0.84 -4.28 -20.78
N CYS A 317 1.24 -3.44 -19.82
CA CYS A 317 2.24 -2.39 -20.05
C CYS A 317 3.56 -2.96 -20.58
N ARG A 318 4.08 -4.01 -19.94
CA ARG A 318 5.35 -4.65 -20.33
C ARG A 318 5.27 -5.29 -21.72
N GLU A 319 4.16 -5.92 -22.06
CA GLU A 319 3.92 -6.46 -23.41
C GLU A 319 3.95 -5.37 -24.50
N HIS A 320 3.62 -4.14 -24.13
CA HIS A 320 3.60 -2.96 -25.01
C HIS A 320 4.86 -2.08 -24.86
N GLY A 321 5.89 -2.56 -24.16
CA GLY A 321 7.19 -1.89 -24.03
C GLY A 321 7.18 -0.64 -23.15
N VAL A 322 6.17 -0.47 -22.30
CA VAL A 322 6.04 0.65 -21.35
C VAL A 322 5.96 0.14 -19.91
N MET A 323 6.01 1.06 -18.95
CA MET A 323 5.95 0.78 -17.52
C MET A 323 4.56 1.03 -16.94
N TYR A 324 4.29 0.40 -15.80
CA TYR A 324 3.15 0.65 -14.94
C TYR A 324 3.66 1.08 -13.56
N ILE A 325 3.34 2.30 -13.15
CA ILE A 325 3.74 2.90 -11.87
C ILE A 325 2.51 3.49 -11.18
N GLY A 326 2.68 4.02 -9.98
CA GLY A 326 1.59 4.57 -9.19
C GLY A 326 1.83 4.35 -7.71
N HIS A 327 0.81 4.63 -6.90
CA HIS A 327 0.80 4.39 -5.46
C HIS A 327 -0.59 3.94 -5.01
N ILE A 328 -0.76 3.67 -3.72
CA ILE A 328 -2.03 3.29 -3.09
C ILE A 328 -2.21 4.11 -1.83
N ILE A 329 -3.40 4.09 -1.21
CA ILE A 329 -3.54 4.73 0.11
C ILE A 329 -2.90 3.87 1.20
N GLU A 330 -1.74 4.29 1.71
CA GLU A 330 -1.11 3.71 2.90
C GLU A 330 -1.43 4.41 4.22
N ASP A 331 -1.86 5.66 4.15
CA ASP A 331 -2.19 6.55 5.25
C ASP A 331 -2.86 5.87 6.43
N GLN A 332 -2.39 6.16 7.65
CA GLN A 332 -3.03 5.68 8.89
C GLN A 332 -3.25 4.15 8.91
N GLY A 333 -2.34 3.40 8.28
CA GLY A 333 -2.43 1.95 8.18
C GLY A 333 -3.45 1.47 7.14
N ALA A 334 -3.97 2.34 6.29
CA ALA A 334 -4.99 2.02 5.29
C ALA A 334 -4.49 1.03 4.24
N HIS A 335 -3.18 0.89 4.05
CA HIS A 335 -2.60 -0.20 3.24
C HIS A 335 -3.01 -1.61 3.72
N LEU A 336 -3.57 -1.76 4.92
CA LEU A 336 -4.14 -3.01 5.48
C LEU A 336 -5.68 -3.01 5.55
N SER A 337 -6.34 -2.00 4.95
CA SER A 337 -7.78 -1.74 4.93
C SER A 337 -8.47 -2.30 3.69
N LEU A 338 -9.76 -2.65 3.79
CA LEU A 338 -10.62 -2.91 2.62
C LEU A 338 -11.47 -1.68 2.21
N CYS A 339 -11.25 -0.51 2.83
CA CYS A 339 -11.96 0.72 2.47
C CYS A 339 -11.13 1.56 1.49
N GLY A 340 -10.46 2.61 1.98
CA GLY A 340 -9.62 3.47 1.15
C GLY A 340 -8.37 2.79 0.61
N GLY A 341 -7.92 1.67 1.21
CA GLY A 341 -6.73 0.96 0.76
C GLY A 341 -7.01 -0.39 0.07
N PRO A 342 -5.93 -1.07 -0.36
CA PRO A 342 -5.99 -2.33 -1.12
C PRO A 342 -5.81 -3.57 -0.24
N GLY A 343 -5.85 -3.44 1.09
CA GLY A 343 -5.72 -4.54 2.05
C GLY A 343 -4.31 -5.10 2.25
N HIS A 344 -3.40 -4.92 1.28
CA HIS A 344 -1.99 -5.29 1.40
C HIS A 344 -1.08 -4.46 0.48
N TYR A 345 -0.15 -3.68 1.04
CA TYR A 345 0.76 -2.79 0.28
C TYR A 345 1.53 -3.53 -0.83
N PHE A 346 2.33 -4.54 -0.46
CA PHE A 346 3.23 -5.19 -1.43
C PHE A 346 2.47 -5.87 -2.57
N ARG A 347 1.39 -6.63 -2.28
CA ARG A 347 0.56 -7.28 -3.31
C ARG A 347 -0.07 -6.28 -4.27
N ALA A 348 -0.49 -5.12 -3.76
CA ALA A 348 -1.14 -4.08 -4.55
C ALA A 348 -0.18 -3.36 -5.52
N LEU A 349 1.13 -3.38 -5.25
CA LEU A 349 2.16 -2.77 -6.09
C LEU A 349 3.08 -3.79 -6.77
N ASP A 350 2.86 -5.09 -6.56
CA ASP A 350 3.79 -6.12 -7.06
C ASP A 350 3.81 -6.19 -8.60
N GLY A 351 2.70 -5.88 -9.27
CA GLY A 351 2.65 -5.75 -10.72
C GLY A 351 3.31 -4.50 -11.29
N GLN A 352 3.66 -3.51 -10.45
CA GLN A 352 4.25 -2.23 -10.86
C GLN A 352 5.78 -2.26 -10.95
N ASP A 353 6.30 -1.38 -11.80
CA ASP A 353 7.71 -1.18 -12.13
C ASP A 353 8.45 -0.24 -11.17
N MET A 354 7.74 0.41 -10.24
CA MET A 354 8.26 1.17 -9.11
C MET A 354 7.43 0.85 -7.85
N ALA A 355 8.00 1.05 -6.67
CA ALA A 355 7.21 1.04 -5.42
C ALA A 355 6.84 2.47 -5.06
N GLY A 356 5.56 2.83 -5.16
CA GLY A 356 5.07 4.18 -4.86
C GLY A 356 4.47 4.32 -3.47
N ILE A 357 4.56 5.55 -2.98
CA ILE A 357 3.86 6.12 -1.82
C ILE A 357 3.44 7.56 -2.15
N ASP A 358 2.60 8.15 -1.32
CA ASP A 358 2.19 9.56 -1.41
C ASP A 358 2.47 10.33 -0.11
N VAL A 359 2.85 11.61 -0.26
CA VAL A 359 3.08 12.54 0.84
C VAL A 359 2.50 13.91 0.48
N VAL A 360 1.21 14.04 0.70
CA VAL A 360 0.39 15.20 0.36
C VAL A 360 -0.43 15.65 1.58
N LEU A 361 -1.27 16.68 1.42
CA LEU A 361 -2.36 17.00 2.36
C LEU A 361 -1.90 17.25 3.82
N HIS A 362 -0.70 17.82 4.04
CA HIS A 362 -0.12 18.03 5.37
C HIS A 362 0.14 16.76 6.20
N GLN A 363 0.20 15.58 5.57
CA GLN A 363 0.52 14.31 6.26
C GLN A 363 1.87 14.38 7.00
N VAL A 364 2.86 15.07 6.43
CA VAL A 364 4.16 15.36 7.06
C VAL A 364 4.27 16.85 7.40
N GLN A 365 4.57 17.16 8.65
CA GLN A 365 4.92 18.51 9.06
C GLN A 365 6.39 18.56 9.52
N PRO A 366 7.31 19.15 8.74
CA PRO A 366 8.73 19.15 9.09
C PRO A 366 9.01 19.74 10.48
N GLY A 367 9.68 18.97 11.33
CA GLY A 367 9.96 19.30 12.73
C GLY A 367 8.96 18.72 13.74
N VAL A 368 7.85 18.14 13.28
CA VAL A 368 6.90 17.39 14.11
C VAL A 368 7.21 15.91 14.01
N LEU A 369 8.07 15.41 14.90
CA LEU A 369 8.59 14.03 14.85
C LEU A 369 7.96 13.07 15.87
N GLU A 370 7.40 13.64 16.93
CA GLU A 370 6.95 12.89 18.12
C GLU A 370 5.45 13.00 18.38
N ASN A 371 4.84 14.13 18.02
CA ASN A 371 3.43 14.39 18.30
C ASN A 371 2.62 14.19 17.03
N ALA A 372 1.43 13.61 17.18
CA ALA A 372 0.45 13.67 16.11
C ALA A 372 -0.01 15.13 15.91
N HIS A 373 -0.23 15.54 14.66
CA HIS A 373 -0.72 16.87 14.31
C HIS A 373 -2.03 16.78 13.54
N GLU A 374 -2.81 17.86 13.55
CA GLU A 374 -4.11 17.91 12.87
C GLU A 374 -3.95 17.66 11.37
N TRP A 375 -4.78 16.78 10.84
CA TRP A 375 -4.83 16.42 9.43
C TRP A 375 -6.16 16.84 8.84
N VAL A 376 -6.11 17.85 7.98
CA VAL A 376 -7.27 18.62 7.52
C VAL A 376 -8.30 17.79 6.74
N VAL A 377 -7.88 16.67 6.16
CA VAL A 377 -8.71 15.85 5.25
C VAL A 377 -9.69 14.96 6.00
N THR A 378 -9.26 14.44 7.15
CA THR A 378 -10.00 13.40 7.88
C THR A 378 -10.66 13.91 9.15
N ASN A 379 -10.43 15.18 9.53
CA ASN A 379 -10.70 15.69 10.88
C ASN A 379 -10.08 14.80 11.97
N ASP A 380 -8.93 14.20 11.66
CA ASP A 380 -8.16 13.34 12.54
C ASP A 380 -6.72 13.87 12.66
N CYS A 381 -5.83 13.12 13.29
CA CYS A 381 -4.43 13.49 13.41
C CYS A 381 -3.54 12.61 12.51
N ALA A 382 -2.57 13.22 11.83
CA ALA A 382 -1.49 12.53 11.15
C ALA A 382 -0.53 11.88 12.17
N ASP A 383 -0.32 10.57 12.08
CA ASP A 383 0.58 9.85 12.99
C ASP A 383 2.03 9.89 12.46
N PRO A 384 2.96 10.58 13.15
CA PRO A 384 4.35 10.65 12.70
C PRO A 384 5.03 9.29 12.65
N ARG A 385 4.58 8.28 13.42
CA ARG A 385 5.13 6.91 13.34
C ARG A 385 4.94 6.31 11.95
N ILE A 386 3.83 6.64 11.29
CA ILE A 386 3.50 6.15 9.95
C ILE A 386 4.20 7.03 8.91
N PHE A 387 3.91 8.32 8.91
CA PHE A 387 4.36 9.23 7.84
C PHE A 387 5.86 9.50 7.86
N ASN A 388 6.49 9.57 9.04
CA ASN A 388 7.92 9.87 9.12
C ASN A 388 8.79 8.61 9.20
N TYR A 389 8.26 7.43 9.55
CA TYR A 389 9.12 6.25 9.80
C TYR A 389 8.70 4.98 9.06
N LEU A 390 7.42 4.82 8.69
CA LEU A 390 6.94 3.59 8.05
C LEU A 390 6.88 3.71 6.52
N ILE A 391 6.16 4.69 5.98
CA ILE A 391 5.75 4.67 4.56
C ILE A 391 6.94 4.73 3.60
N GLY A 392 7.93 5.59 3.88
CA GLY A 392 9.16 5.67 3.09
C GLY A 392 9.92 4.34 3.08
N LYS A 393 9.86 3.59 4.20
CA LYS A 393 10.45 2.25 4.30
C LYS A 393 9.60 1.18 3.63
N LEU A 394 8.28 1.31 3.52
CA LEU A 394 7.47 0.39 2.70
C LEU A 394 7.92 0.43 1.23
N ALA A 395 8.03 1.63 0.66
CA ALA A 395 8.45 1.82 -0.72
C ALA A 395 9.90 1.37 -0.96
N SER A 396 10.86 1.85 -0.15
CA SER A 396 12.27 1.49 -0.35
C SER A 396 12.50 -0.01 -0.18
N SER A 397 11.89 -0.64 0.83
CA SER A 397 11.99 -2.09 1.03
C SER A 397 11.46 -2.86 -0.18
N HIS A 398 10.28 -2.51 -0.70
CA HIS A 398 9.72 -3.19 -1.86
C HIS A 398 10.60 -3.00 -3.10
N ALA A 399 11.14 -1.79 -3.29
CA ALA A 399 12.06 -1.49 -4.38
C ALA A 399 13.37 -2.29 -4.31
N HIS A 400 13.90 -2.54 -3.11
CA HIS A 400 15.12 -3.33 -2.91
C HIS A 400 14.88 -4.83 -3.17
N ILE A 401 13.80 -5.40 -2.62
CA ILE A 401 13.57 -6.86 -2.63
C ILE A 401 12.92 -7.39 -3.92
N ASP A 402 12.30 -6.52 -4.72
CA ASP A 402 11.63 -6.89 -5.97
C ASP A 402 12.45 -6.47 -7.19
N GLU A 403 13.04 -7.45 -7.87
CA GLU A 403 13.89 -7.24 -9.05
C GLU A 403 13.20 -6.45 -10.17
N LYS A 404 11.86 -6.55 -10.30
CA LYS A 404 11.09 -5.80 -11.30
C LYS A 404 11.20 -4.28 -11.09
N LYS A 405 11.31 -3.86 -9.84
CA LYS A 405 11.37 -2.45 -9.45
C LYS A 405 12.74 -1.84 -9.69
N LYS A 406 13.80 -2.66 -9.77
CA LYS A 406 15.18 -2.21 -10.02
C LYS A 406 15.65 -1.14 -9.02
N GLY A 407 15.25 -1.25 -7.75
CA GLY A 407 15.59 -0.26 -6.73
C GLY A 407 14.89 1.09 -6.89
N ARG A 408 13.83 1.19 -7.70
CA ARG A 408 13.05 2.43 -7.90
C ARG A 408 11.93 2.54 -6.86
N ALA A 409 12.12 3.43 -5.91
CA ALA A 409 11.13 3.81 -4.90
C ALA A 409 10.68 5.25 -5.18
N MET A 410 9.37 5.44 -5.31
CA MET A 410 8.73 6.65 -5.81
C MET A 410 7.88 7.29 -4.71
N CYS A 411 7.87 8.62 -4.66
CA CYS A 411 6.99 9.39 -3.77
C CYS A 411 6.31 10.53 -4.53
N GLU A 412 4.98 10.55 -4.52
CA GLU A 412 4.23 11.78 -4.82
C GLU A 412 4.42 12.78 -3.67
N ILE A 413 4.75 14.03 -3.98
CA ILE A 413 5.14 15.01 -2.97
C ILE A 413 4.73 16.44 -3.33
N PHE A 414 4.60 17.29 -2.30
CA PHE A 414 4.25 18.73 -2.38
C PHE A 414 2.79 19.02 -2.74
N GLY A 415 1.96 18.00 -2.96
CA GLY A 415 0.55 18.19 -3.31
C GLY A 415 -0.32 18.63 -2.13
N ALA A 416 -1.27 19.53 -2.38
CA ALA A 416 -2.31 19.92 -1.42
C ALA A 416 -1.84 20.53 -0.09
N PHE A 417 -0.60 21.01 0.01
CA PHE A 417 -0.09 21.72 1.20
C PHE A 417 -0.51 23.20 1.25
N GLY A 418 -1.11 23.72 0.19
CA GLY A 418 -1.54 25.10 0.07
C GLY A 418 -0.43 26.06 -0.38
N TRP A 419 -0.82 27.27 -0.80
CA TRP A 419 0.09 28.31 -1.27
C TRP A 419 1.11 28.82 -0.24
N ALA A 420 0.89 28.51 1.05
CA ALA A 420 1.84 28.84 2.11
C ALA A 420 3.05 27.89 2.14
N GLU A 421 3.00 26.77 1.41
CA GLU A 421 4.13 25.86 1.30
C GLU A 421 5.30 26.56 0.58
N GLY A 422 6.40 26.73 1.30
CA GLY A 422 7.62 27.36 0.79
C GLY A 422 8.76 26.38 0.60
N MET A 423 9.81 26.83 -0.10
CA MET A 423 11.02 26.04 -0.36
C MET A 423 11.64 25.36 0.88
N PRO A 424 11.68 25.97 2.08
CA PRO A 424 12.23 25.30 3.26
C PRO A 424 11.45 24.05 3.69
N VAL A 425 10.12 24.03 3.49
CA VAL A 425 9.27 22.87 3.78
C VAL A 425 9.55 21.79 2.74
N MET A 426 9.48 22.15 1.45
CA MET A 426 9.73 21.22 0.35
C MET A 426 11.11 20.56 0.46
N LYS A 427 12.17 21.33 0.76
CA LYS A 427 13.51 20.78 0.94
C LYS A 427 13.58 19.78 2.10
N LYS A 428 12.97 20.10 3.25
CA LYS A 428 12.98 19.19 4.41
C LYS A 428 12.24 17.88 4.12
N MET A 429 11.12 17.93 3.40
CA MET A 429 10.41 16.71 3.00
C MET A 429 11.21 15.91 1.98
N ALA A 430 11.81 16.56 0.98
CA ALA A 430 12.69 15.89 0.03
C ALA A 430 13.86 15.19 0.74
N ASP A 431 14.55 15.87 1.66
CA ASP A 431 15.64 15.28 2.43
C ASP A 431 15.18 14.07 3.27
N LEU A 432 13.99 14.15 3.90
CA LEU A 432 13.40 13.05 4.68
C LEU A 432 13.21 11.80 3.83
N PHE A 433 12.55 11.93 2.68
CA PHE A 433 12.23 10.76 1.84
C PHE A 433 13.45 10.22 1.09
N LEU A 434 14.38 11.08 0.67
CA LEU A 434 15.71 10.65 0.20
C LEU A 434 16.43 9.81 1.28
N ALA A 435 16.40 10.25 2.55
CA ALA A 435 16.99 9.50 3.67
C ALA A 435 16.21 8.21 4.04
N CYS A 436 14.97 8.05 3.57
CA CYS A 436 14.23 6.80 3.67
C CYS A 436 14.52 5.82 2.53
N GLY A 437 15.30 6.23 1.52
CA GLY A 437 15.61 5.43 0.33
C GLY A 437 14.71 5.70 -0.88
N ILE A 438 13.85 6.72 -0.84
CA ILE A 438 13.12 7.18 -2.03
C ILE A 438 14.11 7.83 -3.01
N ASN A 439 13.98 7.51 -4.29
CA ASN A 439 14.86 8.04 -5.34
C ASN A 439 14.12 8.52 -6.59
N TYR A 440 12.81 8.34 -6.68
CA TYR A 440 11.95 8.93 -7.72
C TYR A 440 10.90 9.82 -7.06
N PHE A 441 10.60 10.97 -7.66
CA PHE A 441 9.64 11.92 -7.12
C PHE A 441 8.63 12.37 -8.16
N VAL A 442 7.39 12.55 -7.71
CA VAL A 442 6.28 13.11 -8.49
C VAL A 442 5.84 14.41 -7.81
N PRO A 443 6.48 15.56 -8.11
CA PRO A 443 6.04 16.84 -7.57
C PRO A 443 4.66 17.22 -8.07
N HIS A 444 3.78 17.54 -7.15
CA HIS A 444 2.43 17.99 -7.45
C HIS A 444 2.32 19.52 -7.18
N ALA A 445 2.12 20.39 -8.17
CA ALA A 445 2.01 20.14 -9.61
C ALA A 445 2.31 21.40 -10.47
N PHE A 446 2.40 21.22 -11.79
CA PHE A 446 2.33 22.30 -12.79
C PHE A 446 0.93 22.35 -13.41
N THR A 447 0.39 23.55 -13.64
CA THR A 447 -0.96 23.75 -14.20
C THR A 447 -0.96 24.95 -15.14
N PRO A 448 -1.56 24.83 -16.35
CA PRO A 448 -1.81 25.98 -17.21
C PRO A 448 -2.87 26.93 -16.63
N LYS A 449 -3.67 26.51 -15.64
CA LYS A 449 -4.75 27.32 -15.08
C LYS A 449 -4.22 28.31 -14.04
N PHE A 450 -4.47 29.59 -14.25
CA PHE A 450 -4.00 30.64 -13.34
C PHE A 450 -4.73 30.60 -11.99
N ASN A 451 -3.99 30.63 -10.88
CA ASN A 451 -4.54 30.53 -9.52
C ASN A 451 -5.53 29.38 -9.36
N ASP A 452 -5.16 28.22 -9.89
CA ASP A 452 -5.97 27.02 -9.76
C ASP A 452 -6.16 26.65 -8.28
N PRO A 453 -7.41 26.46 -7.82
CA PRO A 453 -7.69 26.10 -6.44
C PRO A 453 -7.57 24.60 -6.16
N ASP A 454 -7.41 23.76 -7.18
CA ASP A 454 -7.26 22.31 -7.00
C ASP A 454 -5.86 21.99 -6.45
N CYS A 455 -5.81 21.31 -5.30
CA CYS A 455 -4.64 20.94 -4.49
C CYS A 455 -3.33 21.78 -4.66
N PRO A 456 -3.32 23.10 -4.40
CA PRO A 456 -2.11 23.92 -4.45
C PRO A 456 -1.02 23.42 -3.48
N PRO A 457 0.27 23.77 -3.66
CA PRO A 457 0.81 24.79 -4.57
C PRO A 457 0.97 24.36 -6.03
N HIS A 458 0.94 25.36 -6.93
CA HIS A 458 1.38 25.19 -8.31
C HIS A 458 2.70 25.92 -8.56
N PHE A 459 3.67 25.21 -9.13
CA PHE A 459 5.06 25.67 -9.07
C PHE A 459 5.34 26.88 -9.96
N TYR A 460 4.78 26.96 -11.16
CA TYR A 460 5.02 28.08 -12.09
C TYR A 460 4.04 29.24 -11.89
N ASN A 461 2.75 28.94 -11.78
CA ASN A 461 1.64 29.91 -11.70
C ASN A 461 1.80 31.10 -12.65
N HIS A 462 1.97 30.83 -13.94
CA HIS A 462 2.17 31.83 -15.00
C HIS A 462 3.39 32.75 -14.81
N GLY A 463 4.41 32.28 -14.08
CA GLY A 463 5.60 33.06 -13.77
C GLY A 463 5.41 34.07 -12.63
N THR A 464 4.29 34.00 -11.91
CA THR A 464 4.02 34.88 -10.75
C THR A 464 4.55 34.30 -9.45
N ASN A 465 4.87 33.00 -9.41
CA ASN A 465 5.48 32.39 -8.24
C ASN A 465 6.94 32.86 -8.09
N THR A 466 7.18 33.72 -7.11
CA THR A 466 8.51 34.31 -6.86
C THR A 466 9.56 33.28 -6.41
N GLN A 467 9.12 32.09 -5.97
CA GLN A 467 10.01 31.00 -5.57
C GLN A 467 10.41 30.07 -6.73
N PHE A 468 9.85 30.25 -7.94
CA PHE A 468 10.03 29.31 -9.06
C PHE A 468 11.49 29.01 -9.42
N LYS A 469 12.37 30.02 -9.36
CA LYS A 469 13.80 29.80 -9.60
C LYS A 469 14.43 28.87 -8.56
N LEU A 470 14.10 29.07 -7.28
CA LEU A 470 14.60 28.23 -6.18
C LEU A 470 14.01 26.81 -6.26
N PHE A 471 12.79 26.68 -6.77
CA PHE A 471 12.20 25.37 -7.07
C PHE A 471 13.05 24.62 -8.11
N GLY A 472 13.51 25.29 -9.18
CA GLY A 472 14.47 24.71 -10.12
C GLY A 472 15.77 24.23 -9.46
N ASP A 473 16.34 25.03 -8.55
CA ASP A 473 17.54 24.63 -7.79
C ASP A 473 17.28 23.40 -6.91
N LEU A 474 16.07 23.30 -6.32
CA LEU A 474 15.65 22.14 -5.52
C LEU A 474 15.49 20.88 -6.40
N MET A 475 14.90 21.01 -7.59
CA MET A 475 14.76 19.89 -8.54
C MET A 475 16.12 19.38 -9.00
N GLU A 476 17.07 20.26 -9.26
CA GLU A 476 18.44 19.86 -9.61
C GLU A 476 19.14 19.14 -8.44
N TYR A 477 18.98 19.63 -7.21
CA TYR A 477 19.47 18.97 -6.01
C TYR A 477 18.89 17.55 -5.87
N MET A 478 17.56 17.43 -5.92
CA MET A 478 16.87 16.15 -5.79
C MET A 478 17.34 15.15 -6.85
N GLN A 479 17.43 15.56 -8.12
CA GLN A 479 17.93 14.69 -9.20
C GLN A 479 19.35 14.17 -8.96
N ARG A 480 20.26 15.03 -8.49
CA ARG A 480 21.65 14.62 -8.20
C ARG A 480 21.73 13.61 -7.05
N VAL A 481 20.97 13.84 -5.98
CA VAL A 481 20.95 12.92 -4.83
C VAL A 481 20.25 11.61 -5.21
N SER A 482 19.10 11.66 -5.86
CA SER A 482 18.41 10.50 -6.42
C SER A 482 19.31 9.66 -7.31
N HIS A 483 20.09 10.31 -8.19
CA HIS A 483 21.06 9.62 -9.04
C HIS A 483 22.11 8.86 -8.23
N ILE A 484 22.73 9.53 -7.25
CA ILE A 484 23.72 8.93 -6.35
C ILE A 484 23.13 7.75 -5.55
N LEU A 485 21.87 7.86 -5.11
CA LEU A 485 21.16 6.84 -4.34
C LEU A 485 20.52 5.75 -5.22
N SER A 486 20.55 5.88 -6.54
CA SER A 486 20.04 4.88 -7.49
C SER A 486 21.13 3.89 -7.90
N ASP A 487 20.72 2.66 -8.22
CA ASP A 487 21.58 1.51 -8.58
C ASP A 487 22.62 1.09 -7.53
N GLY A 488 23.06 -0.17 -7.56
CA GLY A 488 23.81 -0.78 -6.46
C GLY A 488 22.89 -1.37 -5.39
N THR A 489 23.47 -1.76 -4.26
CA THR A 489 22.78 -2.55 -3.22
C THR A 489 22.66 -1.75 -1.94
N HIS A 490 21.46 -1.73 -1.36
CA HIS A 490 21.24 -1.14 -0.04
C HIS A 490 21.99 -1.96 1.02
N LYS A 491 22.22 -1.39 2.19
CA LYS A 491 22.89 -2.08 3.29
C LYS A 491 22.07 -1.88 4.55
N ALA A 492 21.25 -2.90 4.87
CA ALA A 492 20.48 -2.97 6.10
C ALA A 492 20.94 -4.09 7.02
N ASP A 493 20.74 -3.89 8.33
CA ASP A 493 21.10 -4.86 9.35
C ASP A 493 19.98 -5.89 9.58
N VAL A 494 18.74 -5.49 9.39
CA VAL A 494 17.56 -6.21 9.88
C VAL A 494 16.48 -6.34 8.82
N ALA A 495 15.85 -7.51 8.74
CA ALA A 495 14.58 -7.69 8.06
C ALA A 495 13.44 -7.65 9.10
N VAL A 496 12.48 -6.75 8.92
CA VAL A 496 11.26 -6.67 9.72
C VAL A 496 10.12 -7.31 8.95
N LEU A 497 9.40 -8.26 9.56
CA LEU A 497 8.22 -8.84 8.91
C LEU A 497 7.12 -7.78 8.76
N TYR A 498 6.57 -7.64 7.55
CA TYR A 498 5.34 -6.88 7.31
C TYR A 498 4.18 -7.55 8.05
N SER A 499 3.66 -6.89 9.09
CA SER A 499 2.64 -7.49 9.95
C SER A 499 1.24 -7.36 9.34
N THR A 500 0.64 -8.49 9.01
CA THR A 500 -0.79 -8.61 8.69
C THR A 500 -1.64 -8.86 9.95
N GLY A 501 -1.07 -8.74 11.15
CA GLY A 501 -1.72 -9.07 12.41
C GLY A 501 -3.08 -8.37 12.62
N ILE A 502 -3.20 -7.13 12.12
CA ILE A 502 -4.44 -6.34 12.17
C ILE A 502 -5.63 -6.99 11.46
N TRP A 503 -5.39 -7.91 10.51
CA TRP A 503 -6.46 -8.69 9.87
C TRP A 503 -7.17 -9.62 10.85
N THR A 504 -6.49 -10.03 11.92
CA THR A 504 -6.99 -11.04 12.85
C THR A 504 -7.44 -10.42 14.17
N ALA A 505 -6.60 -9.57 14.76
CA ALA A 505 -6.84 -8.91 16.02
C ALA A 505 -6.02 -7.63 16.11
N LYS A 506 -6.38 -6.73 17.04
CA LYS A 506 -5.59 -5.53 17.31
C LYS A 506 -4.22 -5.93 17.90
N PRO A 507 -3.10 -5.69 17.20
CA PRO A 507 -1.78 -6.04 17.72
C PRO A 507 -1.35 -5.09 18.83
N HIS A 508 -0.46 -5.56 19.71
CA HIS A 508 0.13 -4.76 20.79
C HIS A 508 1.31 -3.90 20.33
N THR A 509 2.06 -4.37 19.33
CA THR A 509 3.18 -3.66 18.71
C THR A 509 2.95 -3.68 17.21
N LEU A 510 2.97 -2.50 16.60
CA LEU A 510 2.78 -2.34 15.17
C LEU A 510 4.12 -2.24 14.44
N THR A 511 4.11 -2.42 13.12
CA THR A 511 5.34 -2.31 12.32
C THR A 511 5.92 -0.90 12.39
N GLU A 512 5.09 0.14 12.44
CA GLU A 512 5.49 1.54 12.62
C GLU A 512 6.19 1.82 13.97
N ASP A 513 5.83 1.09 15.04
CA ASP A 513 6.50 1.22 16.34
C ASP A 513 7.94 0.71 16.26
N ILE A 514 8.14 -0.43 15.58
CA ILE A 514 9.47 -1.02 15.34
C ILE A 514 10.26 -0.13 14.38
N ALA A 515 9.64 0.34 13.30
CA ALA A 515 10.28 1.22 12.32
C ALA A 515 10.83 2.49 12.97
N LYS A 516 10.01 3.16 13.80
CA LYS A 516 10.45 4.32 14.58
C LYS A 516 11.59 3.96 15.53
N LEU A 517 11.45 2.87 16.31
CA LEU A 517 12.45 2.46 17.28
C LEU A 517 13.82 2.18 16.63
N LEU A 518 13.84 1.45 15.51
CA LEU A 518 15.08 1.11 14.81
C LEU A 518 15.73 2.35 14.18
N THR A 519 14.93 3.19 13.50
CA THR A 519 15.40 4.45 12.89
C THR A 519 16.05 5.36 13.93
N GLN A 520 15.41 5.58 15.08
CA GLN A 520 15.92 6.43 16.17
C GLN A 520 17.17 5.89 16.86
N ASN A 521 17.61 4.68 16.53
CA ASN A 521 18.81 4.06 17.07
C ASN A 521 19.81 3.67 15.98
N GLN A 522 19.66 4.24 14.77
CA GLN A 522 20.56 4.03 13.63
C GLN A 522 20.73 2.54 13.26
N ILE A 523 19.62 1.79 13.31
CA ILE A 523 19.54 0.42 12.80
C ILE A 523 18.69 0.50 11.54
N ASP A 524 19.31 0.35 10.36
CA ASP A 524 18.56 0.33 9.10
C ASP A 524 18.00 -1.07 8.87
N PHE A 525 16.86 -1.13 8.19
CA PHE A 525 16.06 -2.34 8.05
C PHE A 525 15.24 -2.30 6.77
N ASP A 526 14.84 -3.45 6.25
CA ASP A 526 13.76 -3.51 5.26
C ASP A 526 12.56 -4.27 5.80
N ILE A 527 11.39 -3.92 5.30
CA ILE A 527 10.11 -4.56 5.60
C ILE A 527 9.86 -5.63 4.53
N ILE A 528 9.74 -6.89 4.96
CA ILE A 528 9.59 -8.03 4.05
C ILE A 528 8.22 -8.68 4.27
N PRO A 529 7.40 -8.83 3.22
CA PRO A 529 6.10 -9.51 3.32
C PRO A 529 6.25 -11.02 3.42
N GLU A 530 5.22 -11.65 3.99
CA GLU A 530 5.11 -13.10 4.10
C GLU A 530 5.34 -13.81 2.75
N ASP A 531 4.76 -13.28 1.67
CA ASP A 531 4.90 -13.85 0.32
C ASP A 531 6.37 -13.96 -0.11
N TYR A 532 7.17 -12.95 0.20
CA TYR A 532 8.58 -12.92 -0.15
C TYR A 532 9.39 -13.84 0.78
N MET A 533 9.07 -13.86 2.08
CA MET A 533 9.67 -14.82 3.02
C MET A 533 9.49 -16.27 2.55
N LEU A 534 8.30 -16.60 2.05
CA LEU A 534 7.97 -17.93 1.56
C LEU A 534 8.62 -18.26 0.21
N ALA A 535 8.55 -17.33 -0.76
CA ALA A 535 8.84 -17.64 -2.16
C ALA A 535 10.22 -17.16 -2.64
N LYS A 536 10.78 -16.11 -2.02
CA LYS A 536 11.97 -15.41 -2.54
C LYS A 536 13.15 -15.36 -1.56
N CYS A 537 12.92 -15.62 -0.27
CA CYS A 537 13.97 -15.59 0.73
C CYS A 537 14.70 -16.94 0.91
N SER A 538 16.01 -16.86 1.16
CA SER A 538 16.89 -17.99 1.52
C SER A 538 17.75 -17.62 2.73
N ALA A 539 18.46 -18.61 3.30
CA ALA A 539 19.48 -18.37 4.30
C ALA A 539 20.87 -18.56 3.69
N GLU A 540 21.72 -17.54 3.80
CA GLU A 540 23.07 -17.51 3.24
C GLU A 540 24.04 -16.92 4.26
N ASN A 541 25.10 -17.65 4.62
CA ASN A 541 26.12 -17.20 5.57
C ASN A 541 25.53 -16.68 6.91
N ASN A 542 24.54 -17.39 7.46
CA ASN A 542 23.79 -17.02 8.67
C ASN A 542 23.00 -15.68 8.56
N LYS A 543 22.76 -15.20 7.33
CA LYS A 543 21.92 -14.04 7.02
C LYS A 543 20.68 -14.48 6.25
N LEU A 544 19.61 -13.70 6.34
CA LEU A 544 18.47 -13.81 5.42
C LEU A 544 18.88 -13.13 4.11
N ALA A 545 18.78 -13.83 2.98
CA ALA A 545 18.93 -13.23 1.65
C ALA A 545 17.54 -13.07 1.00
N CYS A 546 17.28 -11.93 0.37
CA CYS A 546 16.04 -11.65 -0.35
C CYS A 546 16.34 -10.72 -1.54
N GLY A 547 16.13 -11.19 -2.77
CA GLY A 547 16.57 -10.45 -3.95
C GLY A 547 18.09 -10.25 -3.93
N ASN A 548 18.53 -9.00 -4.04
CA ASN A 548 19.96 -8.64 -3.95
C ASN A 548 20.40 -8.23 -2.54
N GLU A 549 19.49 -8.26 -1.56
CA GLU A 549 19.73 -7.79 -0.21
C GLU A 549 20.04 -8.95 0.76
N THR A 550 20.79 -8.64 1.82
CA THR A 550 21.04 -9.59 2.92
C THR A 550 20.90 -8.92 4.28
N TYR A 551 20.32 -9.63 5.23
CA TYR A 551 19.98 -9.11 6.56
C TYR A 551 20.54 -10.00 7.67
N GLY A 552 21.13 -9.38 8.68
CA GLY A 552 21.76 -10.07 9.80
C GLY A 552 20.77 -10.67 10.81
N ALA A 553 19.52 -10.21 10.84
CA ALA A 553 18.49 -10.73 11.73
C ALA A 553 17.08 -10.55 11.17
N ILE A 554 16.14 -11.38 11.62
CA ILE A 554 14.70 -11.27 11.36
C ILE A 554 13.99 -10.79 12.62
N VAL A 555 13.21 -9.72 12.52
CA VAL A 555 12.35 -9.19 13.59
C VAL A 555 10.89 -9.39 13.20
N ILE A 556 10.15 -10.11 14.04
CA ILE A 556 8.75 -10.45 13.82
C ILE A 556 7.91 -9.73 14.88
N PRO A 557 7.08 -8.75 14.50
CA PRO A 557 6.11 -8.13 15.41
C PRO A 557 5.18 -9.20 16.01
N TYR A 558 4.57 -8.94 17.17
CA TYR A 558 3.61 -9.89 17.74
C TYR A 558 2.45 -10.16 16.76
N LEU A 559 2.15 -11.43 16.55
CA LEU A 559 1.03 -11.90 15.73
C LEU A 559 0.16 -12.83 16.56
N LYS A 560 -1.14 -12.55 16.68
CA LYS A 560 -2.07 -13.48 17.33
C LYS A 560 -2.08 -14.82 16.61
N MET A 561 -2.00 -14.79 15.29
CA MET A 561 -2.05 -15.97 14.42
C MET A 561 -0.95 -15.87 13.37
N MET A 562 -0.28 -17.01 13.10
CA MET A 562 0.73 -17.15 12.06
C MET A 562 0.42 -18.40 11.21
N PRO A 563 0.49 -18.33 9.87
CA PRO A 563 0.38 -19.50 9.01
C PRO A 563 1.48 -20.53 9.27
N VAL A 564 1.16 -21.82 9.14
CA VAL A 564 2.12 -22.91 9.38
C VAL A 564 3.25 -22.87 8.37
N ALA A 565 2.95 -22.55 7.11
CA ALA A 565 3.96 -22.39 6.08
C ALA A 565 5.00 -21.32 6.47
N LEU A 566 4.55 -20.16 6.95
CA LEU A 566 5.44 -19.10 7.41
C LEU A 566 6.25 -19.55 8.62
N ARG A 567 5.62 -20.17 9.62
CA ARG A 567 6.36 -20.65 10.80
C ARG A 567 7.45 -21.66 10.43
N ARG A 568 7.14 -22.62 9.55
CA ARG A 568 8.13 -23.60 9.04
C ARG A 568 9.29 -22.89 8.35
N LYS A 569 8.99 -21.86 7.55
CA LYS A 569 10.02 -21.10 6.85
C LYS A 569 10.93 -20.32 7.80
N ILE A 570 10.36 -19.74 8.85
CA ILE A 570 11.12 -19.09 9.93
C ILE A 570 12.01 -20.10 10.67
N ASP A 571 11.50 -21.28 10.98
CA ASP A 571 12.28 -22.36 11.62
C ASP A 571 13.44 -22.83 10.70
N GLU A 572 13.22 -22.91 9.38
CA GLU A 572 14.29 -23.20 8.40
C GLU A 572 15.42 -22.16 8.48
N PHE A 573 15.08 -20.87 8.50
CA PHE A 573 16.07 -19.80 8.62
C PHE A 573 16.81 -19.86 9.96
N ALA A 574 16.10 -20.08 11.06
CA ALA A 574 16.70 -20.22 12.39
C ALA A 574 17.64 -21.44 12.47
N CYS A 575 17.26 -22.58 11.88
CA CYS A 575 18.12 -23.77 11.78
C CYS A 575 19.37 -23.52 10.93
N ALA A 576 19.27 -22.65 9.91
CA ALA A 576 20.40 -22.23 9.08
C ALA A 576 21.27 -21.14 9.73
N GLY A 577 20.99 -20.77 10.98
CA GLY A 577 21.80 -19.84 11.78
C GLY A 577 21.36 -18.38 11.70
N VAL A 578 20.28 -18.06 10.99
CA VAL A 578 19.74 -16.69 10.94
C VAL A 578 19.08 -16.35 12.29
N PRO A 579 19.50 -15.28 12.98
CA PRO A 579 18.85 -14.84 14.21
C PRO A 579 17.39 -14.40 13.97
N VAL A 580 16.46 -14.92 14.78
CA VAL A 580 15.03 -14.59 14.70
C VAL A 580 14.52 -14.10 16.06
N TYR A 581 13.92 -12.91 16.06
CA TYR A 581 13.38 -12.26 17.25
C TYR A 581 11.88 -12.01 17.13
N PHE A 582 11.09 -12.71 17.94
CA PHE A 582 9.66 -12.46 18.12
C PHE A 582 9.45 -11.38 19.18
N ILE A 583 8.73 -10.32 18.82
CA ILE A 583 8.50 -9.19 19.72
C ILE A 583 7.32 -9.49 20.64
N ASP A 584 7.54 -9.31 21.94
CA ASP A 584 6.61 -9.44 23.06
C ASP A 584 5.97 -10.82 23.31
N GLY A 585 5.94 -11.71 22.32
CA GLY A 585 5.44 -13.08 22.42
C GLY A 585 5.60 -13.88 21.13
N GLN A 586 5.54 -15.21 21.24
CA GLN A 586 5.33 -16.11 20.10
C GLN A 586 3.87 -16.02 19.62
N PRO A 587 3.53 -16.48 18.41
CA PRO A 587 2.14 -16.55 17.96
C PRO A 587 1.27 -17.45 18.85
N ASP A 588 0.03 -17.04 19.10
CA ASP A 588 -0.89 -17.80 19.96
C ASP A 588 -1.46 -19.04 19.24
N MET A 589 -1.62 -18.96 17.91
CA MET A 589 -2.25 -20.01 17.12
C MET A 589 -1.67 -20.15 15.72
N TYR A 590 -1.80 -21.37 15.18
CA TYR A 590 -1.45 -21.73 13.81
C TYR A 590 -2.63 -22.50 13.18
N PRO A 591 -3.28 -21.98 12.12
CA PRO A 591 -4.62 -22.41 11.68
C PRO A 591 -4.66 -23.80 11.02
N GLU A 592 -3.55 -24.28 10.45
CA GLU A 592 -3.49 -25.55 9.70
C GLU A 592 -3.09 -26.75 10.58
N LEU A 593 -2.87 -26.55 11.89
CA LEU A 593 -2.42 -27.61 12.78
C LEU A 593 -3.57 -28.43 13.36
N ASN A 594 -3.97 -29.47 12.61
CA ASN A 594 -4.56 -30.68 13.19
C ASN A 594 -3.51 -31.80 13.39
N GLU A 595 -2.22 -31.51 13.18
CA GLU A 595 -1.11 -32.44 13.34
C GLU A 595 -0.09 -31.93 14.38
N CYS A 596 0.66 -32.85 15.01
CA CYS A 596 1.77 -32.52 15.90
C CYS A 596 2.84 -31.72 15.15
N PHE A 597 2.90 -30.41 15.37
CA PHE A 597 3.98 -29.54 14.91
C PHE A 597 4.98 -29.35 16.04
N GLU A 598 6.25 -29.63 15.74
CA GLU A 598 7.37 -29.33 16.63
C GLU A 598 8.14 -28.15 16.08
N GLU A 599 8.23 -27.10 16.90
CA GLU A 599 9.07 -25.94 16.62
C GLU A 599 10.54 -26.37 16.51
N LYS A 600 11.24 -25.87 15.48
CA LYS A 600 12.66 -26.15 15.24
C LYS A 600 13.49 -24.86 15.13
N GLY A 601 14.76 -24.97 15.46
CA GLY A 601 15.68 -23.82 15.47
C GLY A 601 15.55 -22.98 16.75
N THR A 602 16.56 -22.15 17.01
CA THR A 602 16.61 -21.31 18.22
C THR A 602 16.09 -19.92 17.90
N THR A 603 14.79 -19.70 18.08
CA THR A 603 14.19 -18.35 18.04
C THR A 603 14.21 -17.73 19.43
N ALA A 604 14.13 -16.39 19.52
CA ALA A 604 14.10 -15.69 20.80
C ALA A 604 12.88 -14.78 20.90
N THR A 605 12.20 -14.82 22.05
CA THR A 605 11.18 -13.83 22.40
C THR A 605 11.84 -12.65 23.10
N VAL A 606 11.66 -11.45 22.57
CA VAL A 606 12.28 -10.21 23.05
C VAL A 606 11.20 -9.19 23.37
N LYS A 607 11.26 -8.54 24.53
CA LYS A 607 10.35 -7.44 24.83
C LYS A 607 10.66 -6.24 23.95
N PHE A 608 9.64 -5.54 23.45
CA PHE A 608 9.83 -4.40 22.54
C PHE A 608 10.89 -3.39 23.03
N LYS A 609 10.84 -3.05 24.33
CA LYS A 609 11.79 -2.14 24.98
C LYS A 609 13.26 -2.60 24.97
N ASP A 610 13.51 -3.90 24.81
CA ASP A 610 14.83 -4.52 24.89
C ASP A 610 15.42 -4.82 23.49
N LEU A 611 14.63 -4.66 22.42
CA LEU A 611 14.99 -5.01 21.05
C LEU A 611 16.33 -4.39 20.61
N VAL A 612 16.48 -3.08 20.77
CA VAL A 612 17.71 -2.36 20.37
C VAL A 612 18.95 -2.89 21.08
N ASN A 613 18.83 -3.20 22.37
CA ASN A 613 19.95 -3.74 23.15
C ASN A 613 20.33 -5.14 22.68
N VAL A 614 19.35 -5.97 22.32
CA VAL A 614 19.57 -7.31 21.78
C VAL A 614 20.26 -7.22 20.42
N LEU A 615 19.78 -6.39 19.50
CA LEU A 615 20.38 -6.23 18.16
C LEU A 615 21.83 -5.75 18.25
N ARG A 616 22.10 -4.71 19.05
CA ARG A 616 23.46 -4.18 19.29
C ARG A 616 24.40 -5.23 19.87
N LYS A 617 23.95 -5.97 20.89
CA LYS A 617 24.77 -7.00 21.55
C LYS A 617 25.17 -8.13 20.60
N ASN A 618 24.33 -8.44 19.61
CA ASN A 618 24.57 -9.50 18.64
C ASN A 618 25.21 -9.00 17.34
N GLY A 619 25.60 -7.71 17.26
CA GLY A 619 26.31 -7.17 16.11
C GLY A 619 25.44 -6.83 14.91
N HIS A 620 24.12 -6.72 15.07
CA HIS A 620 23.18 -6.33 14.02
C HIS A 620 23.00 -4.81 13.95
N VAL A 621 24.12 -4.09 13.93
CA VAL A 621 24.19 -2.63 13.80
C VAL A 621 25.45 -2.25 13.01
N HIS A 622 25.27 -1.74 11.80
CA HIS A 622 26.35 -1.36 10.90
C HIS A 622 26.94 0.02 11.24
N LEU A 623 26.13 0.96 11.70
CA LEU A 623 26.58 2.31 12.02
C LEU A 623 26.31 2.65 13.49
N THR A 624 27.34 3.10 14.21
CA THR A 624 27.18 3.58 15.59
C THR A 624 27.62 5.02 15.72
N LEU A 625 26.74 5.85 16.30
CA LEU A 625 27.05 7.22 16.70
C LEU A 625 27.68 7.26 18.10
N SER A 626 28.49 8.29 18.37
CA SER A 626 29.19 8.48 19.66
C SER A 626 28.26 8.56 20.87
N LYS A 627 26.99 8.94 20.66
CA LYS A 627 25.89 8.85 21.62
C LYS A 627 24.56 8.70 20.87
N LYS A 628 23.47 8.53 21.62
CA LYS A 628 22.13 8.44 21.03
C LYS A 628 21.68 9.79 20.45
N TYR A 629 21.34 9.79 19.16
CA TYR A 629 20.73 10.92 18.46
C TYR A 629 19.46 10.44 17.74
N PRO A 630 18.28 10.55 18.37
CA PRO A 630 17.05 9.97 17.82
C PRO A 630 16.59 10.64 16.51
N HIS A 631 17.00 11.87 16.26
CA HIS A 631 16.59 12.66 15.09
C HIS A 631 17.71 12.77 14.03
N VAL A 632 18.73 11.92 14.13
CA VAL A 632 19.73 11.75 13.08
C VAL A 632 19.43 10.44 12.36
N ARG A 633 19.13 10.53 11.08
CA ARG A 633 18.91 9.37 10.21
C ARG A 633 20.11 9.16 9.31
N TYR A 634 20.26 7.93 8.86
CA TYR A 634 21.16 7.65 7.76
C TYR A 634 20.55 6.63 6.81
N TYR A 635 21.02 6.67 5.57
CA TYR A 635 20.81 5.65 4.55
C TYR A 635 22.18 5.25 3.99
N HIS A 636 22.40 3.95 3.81
CA HIS A 636 23.66 3.41 3.33
C HIS A 636 23.45 2.55 2.09
N LYS A 637 24.26 2.82 1.07
CA LYS A 637 24.30 2.05 -0.17
C LYS A 637 25.72 1.73 -0.58
N GLU A 638 25.92 0.58 -1.21
CA GLU A 638 27.14 0.23 -1.93
C GLU A 638 26.91 0.27 -3.44
N ASN A 639 27.75 0.99 -4.17
CA ASN A 639 27.68 1.09 -5.62
C ASN A 639 29.09 1.05 -6.23
N GLY A 640 29.37 0.03 -7.05
CA GLY A 640 30.65 -0.11 -7.74
C GLY A 640 31.87 -0.11 -6.81
N GLY A 641 31.75 -0.70 -5.62
CA GLY A 641 32.79 -0.74 -4.58
C GLY A 641 32.95 0.56 -3.77
N SER A 642 32.08 1.56 -3.99
CA SER A 642 32.01 2.77 -3.18
C SER A 642 30.85 2.69 -2.19
N ASN A 643 31.11 3.07 -0.95
CA ASN A 643 30.06 3.22 0.07
C ASN A 643 29.55 4.66 0.08
N VAL A 644 28.23 4.82 -0.01
CA VAL A 644 27.53 6.11 0.01
C VAL A 644 26.67 6.17 1.26
N PHE A 645 26.89 7.20 2.08
CA PHE A 645 26.09 7.47 3.26
C PHE A 645 25.38 8.81 3.09
N MET A 646 24.06 8.81 3.19
CA MET A 646 23.26 10.03 3.33
C MET A 646 22.90 10.19 4.80
N PHE A 647 23.16 11.37 5.37
CA PHE A 647 22.76 11.71 6.73
C PHE A 647 21.72 12.82 6.70
N LEU A 648 20.68 12.68 7.52
CA LEU A 648 19.70 13.73 7.76
C LEU A 648 19.70 14.09 9.24
N ASN A 649 19.90 15.37 9.53
CA ASN A 649 19.73 15.93 10.86
C ASN A 649 18.38 16.67 10.94
N GLU A 650 17.48 16.19 11.79
CA GLU A 650 16.19 16.83 12.05
C GLU A 650 16.18 17.64 13.36
N ASP A 651 17.30 17.68 14.10
CA ASP A 651 17.54 18.60 15.23
C ASP A 651 18.11 19.95 14.76
N GLU A 652 18.08 20.99 15.62
CA GLU A 652 18.63 22.32 15.29
C GLU A 652 20.13 22.27 14.93
N THR A 653 20.93 21.53 15.70
CA THR A 653 22.37 21.37 15.46
C THR A 653 22.87 20.10 16.13
N VAL A 654 23.60 19.27 15.38
CA VAL A 654 24.23 18.06 15.88
C VAL A 654 25.73 18.06 15.54
N LEU A 655 26.55 17.70 16.52
CA LEU A 655 27.95 17.34 16.33
C LEU A 655 28.13 15.90 16.79
N ALA A 656 28.22 14.96 15.85
CA ALA A 656 28.30 13.53 16.11
C ALA A 656 29.52 12.93 15.40
N ASP A 657 30.18 11.98 16.07
CA ASP A 657 31.14 11.09 15.44
C ASP A 657 30.41 9.78 15.13
N PHE A 658 30.67 9.20 13.96
CA PHE A 658 30.13 7.90 13.57
C PHE A 658 31.27 6.91 13.31
N THR A 659 31.02 5.65 13.66
CA THR A 659 31.94 4.54 13.40
C THR A 659 31.22 3.53 12.53
N ILE A 660 31.90 3.12 11.45
CA ILE A 660 31.49 2.03 10.57
C ILE A 660 32.55 0.94 10.71
N PRO A 661 32.16 -0.32 11.00
CA PRO A 661 33.08 -1.45 10.97
C PRO A 661 33.72 -1.55 9.58
N CYS A 662 35.05 -1.63 9.51
CA CYS A 662 35.71 -1.96 8.25
C CYS A 662 35.39 -3.43 7.94
N GLU A 663 34.83 -3.72 6.77
CA GLU A 663 34.79 -5.09 6.26
C GLU A 663 36.22 -5.46 5.82
N ASP A 664 36.73 -6.59 6.33
CA ASP A 664 38.08 -7.12 6.06
C ASP A 664 38.19 -7.75 4.65
#